data_AF-A0A9D8N6B8-F1
#
_entry.id   AF-A0A9D8N6B8-F1
#
_cell.length_a   1.000
_cell.length_b   1.000
_cell.length_c   1.000
_cell.angle_alpha   90.00
_cell.angle_beta   90.00
_cell.angle_gamma   90.00
#
_symmetry.space_group_name_H-M   'P 1'
#
loop_
_entity.id
_entity.type
_entity.pdbx_description
1 polymer ?
#
loop_
_entity_poly.entity_id
_entity_poly.type
_entity_poly.pdbx_seq_one_letter_code
_entity_poly.pdbx_strand_id
1 'polypeptide(L)'
;MKKRFNIIYILTLLVCFACVFAMVACNTGGGGNGEDTSLSSASGHVEGTVLSEITVKSLPDKTVYVVGEELDLTGAFITALFSDGGKEDVSITPDMVSGYDGATAGVKNLTVTYSSAGITKTTNFNVSVKGIMDVRHGRFIKTNNSYESAESNSIALITNGKFTEGTYSAAVFLMASGDNGIIFGVSAGEGNFWEEEGVSYYFFFITRDGGAYLGKVDDGTWSALNYTPIAGFDFSVTHKLSVCMKKSGGYTLISCFVDDEKYAVYRDYDDNIGSGYGMRAGNSGVVYFEPTVTDSYIDDETVYTDIENVRISSGNFTGDETTLVSSTERSIAVFTDKQMAYGEYSATIRKNGTGDDGIIFAISENGNTSYWENGVSYYFYFVSLGGTAYLGKANNGAWTVCATKSIPNYTENGSFTLKVARTSIGITCYVDDELYFNYNDASPLTGTGVGVRAAIAGVEWTNVSVTETGEFEYVEPTGFTVTSGKFTQFEEIIASVEDKSLMIYDEALSNGTVIAKVTPGSDTNNGIVFRLTAPESDDYYEKVEGLSYYFFHVSTTKTARLLRFEGTRTKICGQVGLSAGYTSGEESELMVIMNGSNVKCYLNGALYVDFTDETPLSGDKIGIRASASGVLTREFSVSDNVEPIKADVVVFGHSHAECWTYCESELSSLGTVANLGVGGTCASHWLDRAGHIAAYDPKYVIVWLGSNDLGANIAEDTIVNNMKTILSGIRSLVPDAEIIVLTEFYQPGGGRDNENFHTRVRSLNDRYKQEFSSLYTVCDIFDTVLDDDGNLITSLFKDVYHLKPGEYMRITQRILETIDENG
;
A
#
# COMPACT_ATOMS: atom_id res chain seq x y z
N MET A 1 15.17 -35.53 -38.78
CA MET A 1 16.13 -35.75 -39.89
C MET A 1 17.31 -36.61 -39.39
N LYS A 2 18.17 -37.22 -40.23
CA LYS A 2 19.18 -38.21 -39.79
C LYS A 2 20.58 -37.61 -39.51
N LYS A 3 21.22 -38.05 -38.41
CA LYS A 3 22.69 -38.23 -38.12
C LYS A 3 22.75 -38.84 -36.69
N ARG A 4 23.37 -39.98 -36.31
CA ARG A 4 24.54 -40.82 -36.71
C ARG A 4 25.94 -40.27 -36.32
N PHE A 5 26.51 -40.86 -35.25
CA PHE A 5 27.92 -41.22 -34.92
C PHE A 5 27.95 -41.43 -33.38
N ASN A 6 28.35 -42.53 -32.71
CA ASN A 6 29.05 -43.81 -32.98
C ASN A 6 30.59 -43.80 -32.80
N ILE A 7 31.11 -44.86 -32.12
CA ILE A 7 32.50 -45.42 -32.07
C ILE A 7 33.51 -44.97 -30.96
N ILE A 8 33.78 -45.90 -30.00
CA ILE A 8 35.10 -46.45 -29.52
C ILE A 8 36.14 -45.50 -28.84
N TYR A 9 36.92 -45.83 -27.79
CA TYR A 9 36.98 -46.90 -26.73
C TYR A 9 38.24 -46.60 -25.84
N ILE A 10 38.69 -47.58 -25.01
CA ILE A 10 40.12 -47.90 -24.65
C ILE A 10 40.79 -47.25 -23.40
N LEU A 11 41.26 -48.14 -22.49
CA LEU A 11 42.37 -48.08 -21.48
C LEU A 11 42.34 -47.01 -20.34
N THR A 12 42.74 -47.25 -19.07
CA THR A 12 42.97 -48.44 -18.18
C THR A 12 43.07 -47.91 -16.70
N LEU A 13 43.76 -48.37 -15.63
CA LEU A 13 44.78 -49.41 -15.37
C LEU A 13 44.94 -49.76 -13.84
N LEU A 14 44.72 -51.02 -13.43
CA LEU A 14 45.28 -51.71 -12.21
C LEU A 14 44.98 -51.10 -10.79
N VAL A 15 45.14 -51.77 -9.62
CA VAL A 15 45.05 -53.20 -9.16
C VAL A 15 44.91 -53.18 -7.60
N CYS A 16 44.26 -54.10 -6.88
CA CYS A 16 44.70 -55.46 -6.46
C CYS A 16 43.49 -56.20 -5.80
N PHE A 17 43.04 -57.37 -6.24
CA PHE A 17 43.34 -58.73 -5.71
C PHE A 17 43.29 -58.90 -4.16
N ALA A 18 42.52 -59.78 -3.49
CA ALA A 18 41.57 -60.90 -3.76
C ALA A 18 42.03 -62.34 -3.43
N CYS A 19 41.19 -63.09 -2.68
CA CYS A 19 41.04 -64.56 -2.55
C CYS A 19 39.60 -64.85 -2.01
N VAL A 20 38.73 -65.78 -2.46
CA VAL A 20 38.81 -67.10 -3.16
C VAL A 20 39.25 -68.24 -2.21
N PHE A 21 38.54 -69.36 -1.98
CA PHE A 21 37.34 -70.04 -2.56
C PHE A 21 36.63 -70.89 -1.43
N ALA A 22 35.58 -71.75 -1.54
CA ALA A 22 34.65 -72.32 -2.56
C ALA A 22 33.38 -72.92 -1.85
N MET A 23 32.53 -73.70 -2.53
CA MET A 23 31.38 -74.48 -1.96
C MET A 23 31.30 -75.91 -2.57
N VAL A 24 30.60 -76.85 -1.89
CA VAL A 24 30.07 -78.17 -2.35
C VAL A 24 30.97 -79.43 -2.26
N ALA A 25 30.81 -80.14 -1.14
CA ALA A 25 30.53 -81.58 -0.94
C ALA A 25 31.17 -82.76 -1.76
N CYS A 26 31.56 -83.78 -0.98
CA CYS A 26 31.33 -85.24 -1.16
C CYS A 26 32.35 -86.15 -1.93
N ASN A 27 33.02 -87.03 -1.15
CA ASN A 27 32.87 -88.51 -1.16
C ASN A 27 34.14 -89.39 -1.39
N THR A 28 34.22 -90.51 -0.65
CA THR A 28 35.15 -91.68 -0.76
C THR A 28 36.67 -91.43 -0.60
N GLY A 29 37.47 -92.38 -0.09
CA GLY A 29 37.15 -93.66 0.56
C GLY A 29 38.34 -94.64 0.70
N GLY A 30 38.44 -95.36 1.82
CA GLY A 30 39.44 -96.40 2.10
C GLY A 30 40.70 -95.91 2.86
N GLY A 31 41.37 -96.72 3.69
CA GLY A 31 41.08 -98.09 4.13
C GLY A 31 42.27 -98.72 4.89
N GLY A 32 42.08 -99.85 5.57
CA GLY A 32 43.14 -100.62 6.24
C GLY A 32 42.75 -101.16 7.62
N ASN A 33 43.00 -102.46 7.87
CA ASN A 33 42.58 -103.17 9.09
C ASN A 33 43.78 -103.52 10.00
N GLY A 34 43.48 -103.72 11.29
CA GLY A 34 44.29 -104.46 12.28
C GLY A 34 43.46 -104.58 13.56
N GLU A 35 42.68 -105.64 13.73
CA GLU A 35 43.06 -106.94 14.34
C GLU A 35 43.20 -106.92 15.88
N ASP A 36 42.11 -107.40 16.50
CA ASP A 36 42.08 -108.58 17.38
C ASP A 36 41.98 -108.43 18.93
N THR A 37 41.33 -109.44 19.49
CA THR A 37 41.13 -109.81 20.90
C THR A 37 40.16 -108.95 21.74
N SER A 38 39.60 -109.61 22.76
CA SER A 38 38.55 -109.10 23.64
C SER A 38 38.89 -109.38 25.10
N LEU A 39 38.36 -108.58 26.04
CA LEU A 39 37.55 -109.04 27.18
C LEU A 39 37.22 -107.94 28.22
N SER A 40 36.24 -108.26 29.08
CA SER A 40 35.98 -107.71 30.42
C SER A 40 35.76 -106.19 30.59
N SER A 41 34.51 -105.78 30.36
CA SER A 41 33.64 -105.10 31.36
C SER A 41 34.28 -104.33 32.53
N ALA A 42 34.01 -103.02 32.58
CA ALA A 42 33.76 -102.28 33.84
C ALA A 42 32.68 -101.21 33.59
N SER A 43 31.86 -100.90 34.60
CA SER A 43 30.77 -99.92 34.49
C SER A 43 31.31 -98.49 34.67
N GLY A 44 30.98 -97.60 33.73
CA GLY A 44 31.08 -96.15 33.88
C GLY A 44 29.71 -95.53 33.69
N HIS A 45 29.17 -94.89 34.72
CA HIS A 45 27.89 -94.19 34.64
C HIS A 45 28.12 -92.83 33.97
N VAL A 46 27.57 -92.62 32.77
CA VAL A 46 27.57 -91.30 32.14
C VAL A 46 26.42 -90.51 32.76
N GLU A 47 26.74 -89.60 33.68
CA GLU A 47 25.81 -88.51 33.99
C GLU A 47 25.61 -87.69 32.71
N GLY A 48 24.38 -87.60 32.24
CA GLY A 48 24.07 -86.77 31.08
C GLY A 48 24.26 -85.29 31.43
N THR A 49 25.03 -84.58 30.61
CA THR A 49 25.14 -83.12 30.66
C THR A 49 23.74 -82.50 30.57
N VAL A 50 23.26 -81.92 31.67
CA VAL A 50 21.90 -81.36 31.79
C VAL A 50 21.94 -79.84 31.89
N LEU A 51 20.94 -79.18 31.31
CA LEU A 51 20.82 -77.73 31.31
C LEU A 51 20.59 -77.20 32.75
N SER A 52 21.58 -76.46 33.26
CA SER A 52 21.58 -75.92 34.62
C SER A 52 20.88 -74.55 34.69
N GLU A 53 21.25 -73.63 33.79
CA GLU A 53 20.80 -72.24 33.79
C GLU A 53 20.83 -71.67 32.36
N ILE A 54 20.05 -70.62 32.10
CA ILE A 54 20.25 -69.72 30.95
C ILE A 54 20.30 -68.28 31.43
N THR A 55 21.17 -67.48 30.83
CA THR A 55 21.36 -66.05 31.16
C THR A 55 21.37 -65.23 29.88
N VAL A 56 20.87 -63.99 29.92
CA VAL A 56 20.95 -63.08 28.76
C VAL A 56 22.39 -62.62 28.59
N LYS A 57 22.97 -62.89 27.43
CA LYS A 57 24.33 -62.49 27.04
C LYS A 57 24.35 -61.12 26.38
N SER A 58 23.38 -60.86 25.51
CA SER A 58 23.15 -59.57 24.86
C SER A 58 21.66 -59.34 24.67
N LEU A 59 21.26 -58.08 24.84
CA LEU A 59 19.93 -57.59 24.46
C LEU A 59 19.85 -57.48 22.93
N PRO A 60 18.64 -57.36 22.34
CA PRO A 60 18.52 -56.95 20.95
C PRO A 60 19.12 -55.55 20.74
N ASP A 61 19.60 -55.28 19.53
CA ASP A 61 20.14 -53.96 19.15
C ASP A 61 19.10 -52.85 19.29
N LYS A 62 17.80 -53.18 19.18
CA LYS A 62 16.67 -52.31 19.46
C LYS A 62 15.91 -52.74 20.72
N THR A 63 15.93 -51.89 21.75
CA THR A 63 15.21 -52.10 23.03
C THR A 63 14.10 -51.08 23.31
N VAL A 64 13.90 -50.11 22.41
CA VAL A 64 12.82 -49.11 22.49
C VAL A 64 12.01 -49.14 21.20
N TYR A 65 10.70 -49.30 21.33
CA TYR A 65 9.70 -49.52 20.28
C TYR A 65 8.61 -48.45 20.37
N VAL A 66 7.78 -48.30 19.33
CA VAL A 66 6.52 -47.54 19.40
C VAL A 66 5.30 -48.47 19.42
N VAL A 67 4.17 -48.03 19.97
CA VAL A 67 2.92 -48.80 19.95
C VAL A 67 2.53 -49.17 18.50
N GLY A 68 2.36 -50.47 18.26
CA GLY A 68 2.08 -51.06 16.94
C GLY A 68 3.31 -51.68 16.25
N GLU A 69 4.52 -51.47 16.77
CA GLU A 69 5.75 -51.98 16.15
C GLU A 69 6.03 -53.46 16.49
N GLU A 70 6.53 -54.24 15.53
CA GLU A 70 6.95 -55.62 15.72
C GLU A 70 8.28 -55.72 16.48
N LEU A 71 8.50 -56.84 17.19
CA LEU A 71 9.69 -57.08 17.99
C LEU A 71 10.87 -57.53 17.10
N ASP A 72 11.98 -56.78 17.13
CA ASP A 72 13.24 -57.19 16.53
C ASP A 72 14.12 -57.88 17.60
N LEU A 73 14.69 -59.03 17.23
CA LEU A 73 15.58 -59.84 18.08
C LEU A 73 17.02 -59.87 17.54
N THR A 74 17.32 -59.09 16.50
CA THR A 74 18.68 -58.90 15.98
C THR A 74 19.62 -58.46 17.10
N GLY A 75 20.79 -59.10 17.20
CA GLY A 75 21.77 -58.87 18.27
C GLY A 75 21.52 -59.64 19.57
N ALA A 76 20.36 -60.28 19.77
CA ALA A 76 19.96 -60.87 21.05
C ALA A 76 20.43 -62.33 21.24
N PHE A 77 21.17 -62.60 22.32
CA PHE A 77 21.69 -63.94 22.65
C PHE A 77 21.50 -64.29 24.13
N ILE A 78 21.31 -65.58 24.41
CA ILE A 78 21.50 -66.17 25.74
C ILE A 78 22.78 -67.00 25.79
N THR A 79 23.39 -67.12 26.98
CA THR A 79 24.34 -68.19 27.30
C THR A 79 23.63 -69.26 28.12
N ALA A 80 23.58 -70.48 27.60
CA ALA A 80 23.19 -71.68 28.32
C ALA A 80 24.39 -72.27 29.08
N LEU A 81 24.16 -72.65 30.35
CA LEU A 81 25.15 -73.29 31.22
C LEU A 81 24.67 -74.69 31.59
N PHE A 82 25.55 -75.68 31.43
CA PHE A 82 25.25 -77.09 31.72
C PHE A 82 25.93 -77.59 33.00
N SER A 83 25.50 -78.74 33.50
CA SER A 83 25.93 -79.33 34.78
C SER A 83 27.42 -79.73 34.85
N ASP A 84 28.06 -79.94 33.70
CA ASP A 84 29.50 -80.20 33.58
C ASP A 84 30.35 -78.91 33.51
N GLY A 85 29.71 -77.74 33.56
CA GLY A 85 30.35 -76.44 33.39
C GLY A 85 30.49 -75.98 31.92
N GLY A 86 30.02 -76.78 30.96
CA GLY A 86 29.94 -76.41 29.55
C GLY A 86 29.04 -75.20 29.32
N LYS A 87 29.36 -74.40 28.29
CA LYS A 87 28.59 -73.21 27.90
C LYS A 87 28.34 -73.19 26.40
N GLU A 88 27.14 -72.78 26.03
CA GLU A 88 26.69 -72.61 24.64
C GLU A 88 26.01 -71.25 24.51
N ASP A 89 26.30 -70.50 23.45
CA ASP A 89 25.66 -69.22 23.16
C ASP A 89 24.61 -69.40 22.06
N VAL A 90 23.35 -69.09 22.37
CA VAL A 90 22.19 -69.36 21.52
C VAL A 90 21.53 -68.04 21.13
N SER A 91 21.31 -67.83 19.83
CA SER A 91 20.57 -66.67 19.31
C SER A 91 19.11 -66.77 19.75
N ILE A 92 18.54 -65.68 20.25
CA ILE A 92 17.13 -65.65 20.66
C ILE A 92 16.28 -65.54 19.39
N THR A 93 15.32 -66.46 19.21
CA THR A 93 14.38 -66.47 18.08
C THR A 93 12.96 -66.10 18.56
N PRO A 94 12.04 -65.67 17.67
CA PRO A 94 10.67 -65.32 18.06
C PRO A 94 9.95 -66.43 18.83
N ASP A 95 10.11 -67.69 18.41
CA ASP A 95 9.49 -68.86 19.06
C ASP A 95 9.99 -69.10 20.51
N MET A 96 11.14 -68.52 20.87
CA MET A 96 11.68 -68.58 22.24
C MET A 96 11.11 -67.49 23.16
N VAL A 97 10.44 -66.46 22.63
CA VAL A 97 10.09 -65.24 23.36
C VAL A 97 8.58 -65.13 23.59
N SER A 98 8.20 -64.77 24.81
CA SER A 98 6.82 -64.46 25.18
C SER A 98 6.77 -63.20 26.05
N GLY A 99 5.59 -62.56 26.15
CA GLY A 99 5.39 -61.36 26.97
C GLY A 99 5.64 -60.02 26.26
N TYR A 100 6.00 -60.01 24.98
CA TYR A 100 5.93 -58.79 24.17
C TYR A 100 4.47 -58.44 23.86
N ASP A 101 4.08 -57.23 24.26
CA ASP A 101 2.82 -56.60 23.87
C ASP A 101 3.16 -55.24 23.25
N GLY A 102 3.19 -55.19 21.92
CA GLY A 102 3.36 -53.95 21.16
C GLY A 102 2.10 -53.08 21.10
N ALA A 103 0.93 -53.56 21.54
CA ALA A 103 -0.34 -52.83 21.38
C ALA A 103 -0.58 -51.78 22.46
N THR A 104 0.10 -51.87 23.62
CA THR A 104 0.03 -50.85 24.68
C THR A 104 1.40 -50.30 25.05
N ALA A 105 1.48 -49.07 25.55
CA ALA A 105 2.74 -48.47 25.98
C ALA A 105 3.25 -49.05 27.32
N GLY A 106 4.50 -48.75 27.67
CA GLY A 106 5.15 -49.15 28.93
C GLY A 106 6.29 -50.15 28.75
N VAL A 107 6.95 -50.49 29.86
CA VAL A 107 8.01 -51.51 29.89
C VAL A 107 7.39 -52.90 29.75
N LYS A 108 7.89 -53.68 28.80
CA LYS A 108 7.50 -55.07 28.54
C LYS A 108 8.61 -55.99 29.03
N ASN A 109 8.24 -56.97 29.84
CA ASN A 109 9.15 -57.99 30.36
C ASN A 109 9.00 -59.25 29.50
N LEU A 110 10.04 -59.55 28.72
CA LEU A 110 10.07 -60.61 27.73
C LEU A 110 10.73 -61.85 28.33
N THR A 111 9.96 -62.92 28.45
CA THR A 111 10.41 -64.22 28.93
C THR A 111 10.96 -65.05 27.78
N VAL A 112 12.28 -65.24 27.78
CA VAL A 112 13.00 -66.16 26.90
C VAL A 112 12.92 -67.56 27.49
N THR A 113 12.52 -68.54 26.68
CA THR A 113 12.43 -69.95 27.04
C THR A 113 13.39 -70.76 26.17
N TYR A 114 14.21 -71.61 26.80
CA TYR A 114 15.11 -72.53 26.09
C TYR A 114 15.04 -73.92 26.72
N SER A 115 15.04 -74.95 25.87
CA SER A 115 14.91 -76.35 26.28
C SER A 115 16.00 -77.20 25.64
N SER A 116 16.76 -77.93 26.46
CA SER A 116 17.77 -78.89 25.99
C SER A 116 17.68 -80.18 26.80
N ALA A 117 17.85 -81.33 26.13
CA ALA A 117 17.69 -82.67 26.71
C ALA A 117 16.39 -82.90 27.51
N GLY A 118 15.30 -82.19 27.16
CA GLY A 118 14.01 -82.26 27.86
C GLY A 118 13.90 -81.40 29.13
N ILE A 119 14.95 -80.67 29.51
CA ILE A 119 14.94 -79.70 30.61
C ILE A 119 14.76 -78.30 30.03
N THR A 120 13.78 -77.56 30.56
CA THR A 120 13.48 -76.19 30.16
C THR A 120 13.97 -75.20 31.23
N LYS A 121 14.52 -74.07 30.79
CA LYS A 121 14.88 -72.92 31.63
C LYS A 121 14.31 -71.64 31.00
N THR A 122 14.15 -70.62 31.83
CA THR A 122 13.71 -69.29 31.39
C THR A 122 14.64 -68.21 31.92
N THR A 123 14.73 -67.11 31.19
CA THR A 123 15.36 -65.85 31.63
C THR A 123 14.60 -64.67 31.04
N ASN A 124 14.80 -63.48 31.58
CA ASN A 124 13.99 -62.30 31.26
C ASN A 124 14.85 -61.13 30.81
N PHE A 125 14.36 -60.36 29.84
CA PHE A 125 14.87 -59.01 29.56
C PHE A 125 13.71 -58.02 29.35
N ASN A 126 13.99 -56.73 29.47
CA ASN A 126 13.00 -55.68 29.28
C ASN A 126 13.20 -54.96 27.95
N VAL A 127 12.10 -54.61 27.29
CA VAL A 127 12.05 -53.58 26.23
C VAL A 127 11.03 -52.51 26.63
N SER A 128 11.12 -51.32 26.03
CA SER A 128 10.17 -50.23 26.29
C SER A 128 9.34 -49.94 25.06
N VAL A 129 8.02 -49.98 25.17
CA VAL A 129 7.10 -49.53 24.10
C VAL A 129 6.66 -48.10 24.46
N LYS A 130 7.16 -47.09 23.75
CA LYS A 130 6.69 -45.71 23.86
C LYS A 130 5.31 -45.57 23.20
N GLY A 131 4.48 -44.66 23.71
CA GLY A 131 3.27 -44.24 23.00
C GLY A 131 3.61 -43.57 21.67
N ILE A 132 2.67 -43.56 20.72
CA ILE A 132 2.79 -42.79 19.46
C ILE A 132 2.78 -41.28 19.75
N MET A 133 2.19 -40.85 20.86
CA MET A 133 2.25 -39.48 21.37
C MET A 133 3.24 -39.37 22.53
N ASP A 134 4.05 -38.32 22.51
CA ASP A 134 4.90 -37.84 23.61
C ASP A 134 4.26 -36.55 24.15
N VAL A 135 3.63 -36.62 25.33
CA VAL A 135 2.84 -35.50 25.89
C VAL A 135 3.77 -34.51 26.58
N ARG A 136 3.71 -33.25 26.15
CA ARG A 136 4.61 -32.16 26.56
C ARG A 136 3.98 -31.24 27.61
N HIS A 137 2.66 -31.11 27.63
CA HIS A 137 1.90 -30.41 28.66
C HIS A 137 0.45 -30.90 28.66
N GLY A 138 -0.25 -30.71 29.77
CA GLY A 138 -1.61 -31.23 29.96
C GLY A 138 -1.67 -32.75 29.83
N ARG A 139 -2.74 -33.27 29.22
CA ARG A 139 -3.02 -34.71 29.16
C ARG A 139 -3.91 -35.10 27.99
N PHE A 140 -3.49 -36.12 27.25
CA PHE A 140 -4.31 -36.85 26.28
C PHE A 140 -4.66 -38.25 26.77
N ILE A 141 -5.84 -38.74 26.39
CA ILE A 141 -6.28 -40.12 26.53
C ILE A 141 -6.31 -40.74 25.14
N LYS A 142 -5.56 -41.83 24.92
CA LYS A 142 -5.66 -42.63 23.70
C LYS A 142 -6.87 -43.56 23.78
N THR A 143 -7.73 -43.52 22.77
CA THR A 143 -8.71 -44.56 22.44
C THR A 143 -8.18 -45.42 21.27
N ASN A 144 -8.97 -46.37 20.75
CA ASN A 144 -8.53 -47.28 19.68
C ASN A 144 -7.94 -46.54 18.46
N ASN A 145 -8.64 -45.52 17.96
CA ASN A 145 -8.29 -44.77 16.74
C ASN A 145 -8.17 -43.25 16.97
N SER A 146 -8.25 -42.76 18.22
CA SER A 146 -8.22 -41.32 18.51
C SER A 146 -7.43 -40.94 19.77
N TYR A 147 -7.14 -39.65 19.89
CA TYR A 147 -6.54 -39.02 21.06
C TYR A 147 -7.45 -37.87 21.52
N GLU A 148 -8.03 -38.01 22.71
CA GLU A 148 -8.90 -37.00 23.32
C GLU A 148 -8.10 -36.17 24.35
N SER A 149 -8.20 -34.85 24.31
CA SER A 149 -7.64 -34.01 25.38
C SER A 149 -8.46 -34.16 26.66
N ALA A 150 -7.86 -34.72 27.71
CA ALA A 150 -8.52 -34.86 29.01
C ALA A 150 -8.51 -33.56 29.82
N GLU A 151 -7.55 -32.68 29.51
CA GLU A 151 -7.28 -31.43 30.23
C GLU A 151 -7.09 -30.28 29.21
N SER A 152 -7.46 -29.05 29.60
CA SER A 152 -7.18 -27.84 28.82
C SER A 152 -5.67 -27.57 28.73
N ASN A 153 -5.26 -26.81 27.71
CA ASN A 153 -3.86 -26.52 27.39
C ASN A 153 -3.00 -27.80 27.27
N SER A 154 -3.49 -28.80 26.55
CA SER A 154 -2.77 -30.05 26.29
C SER A 154 -1.98 -29.97 24.98
N ILE A 155 -0.70 -30.33 25.00
CA ILE A 155 0.18 -30.32 23.83
C ILE A 155 1.01 -31.62 23.78
N ALA A 156 1.10 -32.24 22.60
CA ALA A 156 1.77 -33.53 22.40
C ALA A 156 2.41 -33.62 21.01
N LEU A 157 3.55 -34.29 20.92
CA LEU A 157 4.28 -34.53 19.68
C LEU A 157 4.15 -35.98 19.24
N ILE A 158 4.30 -36.25 17.94
CA ILE A 158 4.45 -37.62 17.44
C ILE A 158 5.83 -38.14 17.84
N THR A 159 5.87 -39.24 18.59
CA THR A 159 7.10 -39.90 19.06
C THR A 159 7.98 -40.29 17.88
N ASN A 160 9.20 -39.75 17.82
CA ASN A 160 10.15 -39.89 16.71
C ASN A 160 9.67 -39.34 15.34
N GLY A 161 8.51 -38.67 15.28
CA GLY A 161 8.00 -38.07 14.07
C GLY A 161 8.86 -36.90 13.60
N LYS A 162 9.03 -36.78 12.27
CA LYS A 162 9.61 -35.60 11.64
C LYS A 162 8.73 -35.10 10.50
N PHE A 163 8.56 -33.78 10.43
CA PHE A 163 7.91 -33.07 9.34
C PHE A 163 8.72 -31.80 9.05
N THR A 164 8.98 -31.52 7.78
CA THR A 164 9.84 -30.41 7.32
C THR A 164 9.44 -29.90 5.93
N GLU A 165 9.01 -30.81 5.06
CA GLU A 165 8.33 -30.53 3.78
C GLU A 165 7.24 -31.59 3.53
N GLY A 166 6.39 -31.38 2.52
CA GLY A 166 5.25 -32.22 2.19
C GLY A 166 3.97 -31.74 2.90
N THR A 167 3.04 -32.64 3.20
CA THR A 167 1.80 -32.33 3.92
C THR A 167 1.70 -33.10 5.24
N TYR A 168 1.33 -32.40 6.32
CA TYR A 168 0.86 -32.96 7.58
C TYR A 168 -0.65 -32.69 7.71
N SER A 169 -1.45 -33.71 8.05
CA SER A 169 -2.88 -33.55 8.34
C SER A 169 -3.35 -34.36 9.54
N ALA A 170 -4.46 -33.93 10.16
CA ALA A 170 -5.22 -34.70 11.14
C ALA A 170 -6.70 -34.35 11.04
N ALA A 171 -7.58 -35.32 11.26
CA ALA A 171 -9.01 -35.06 11.45
C ALA A 171 -9.28 -34.73 12.92
N VAL A 172 -10.02 -33.67 13.21
CA VAL A 172 -10.19 -33.09 14.55
C VAL A 172 -11.65 -32.73 14.82
N PHE A 173 -12.20 -33.26 15.91
CA PHE A 173 -13.43 -32.77 16.52
C PHE A 173 -13.07 -31.65 17.50
N LEU A 174 -13.57 -30.44 17.24
CA LEU A 174 -13.08 -29.19 17.83
C LEU A 174 -14.06 -28.60 18.84
N MET A 175 -13.54 -28.00 19.91
CA MET A 175 -14.35 -27.36 20.95
C MET A 175 -14.38 -25.84 20.71
N ALA A 176 -15.58 -25.24 20.69
CA ALA A 176 -15.79 -23.81 20.39
C ALA A 176 -15.29 -22.83 21.48
N SER A 177 -14.69 -23.32 22.56
CA SER A 177 -14.35 -22.54 23.76
C SER A 177 -12.86 -22.26 23.94
N GLY A 178 -12.06 -22.35 22.85
CA GLY A 178 -10.62 -22.13 22.89
C GLY A 178 -9.94 -22.51 21.57
N ASP A 179 -8.64 -22.30 21.54
CA ASP A 179 -7.81 -22.41 20.34
C ASP A 179 -7.30 -23.84 20.18
N ASN A 180 -7.74 -24.54 19.14
CA ASN A 180 -7.57 -25.99 19.00
C ASN A 180 -7.10 -26.36 17.58
N GLY A 181 -6.04 -27.18 17.47
CA GLY A 181 -5.48 -27.55 16.17
C GLY A 181 -4.14 -28.28 16.21
N ILE A 182 -3.36 -28.10 15.15
CA ILE A 182 -2.13 -28.85 14.87
C ILE A 182 -0.88 -27.97 14.94
N ILE A 183 0.22 -28.54 15.44
CA ILE A 183 1.53 -27.87 15.56
C ILE A 183 2.59 -28.56 14.71
N PHE A 184 3.54 -27.76 14.21
CA PHE A 184 4.62 -28.19 13.33
C PHE A 184 5.81 -27.22 13.47
N GLY A 185 6.97 -27.55 12.91
CA GLY A 185 8.16 -26.71 13.04
C GLY A 185 8.80 -26.74 14.44
N VAL A 186 8.46 -27.73 15.28
CA VAL A 186 8.78 -27.70 16.71
C VAL A 186 10.27 -27.92 16.96
N SER A 187 10.92 -26.95 17.63
CA SER A 187 12.36 -26.95 17.94
C SER A 187 12.74 -27.57 19.29
N ALA A 188 11.80 -27.67 20.22
CA ALA A 188 12.06 -28.07 21.61
C ALA A 188 12.53 -29.54 21.78
N GLY A 189 13.42 -29.76 22.76
CA GLY A 189 14.04 -31.06 23.06
C GLY A 189 13.24 -32.00 23.97
N GLU A 190 13.93 -32.94 24.62
CA GLU A 190 13.30 -33.85 25.60
C GLU A 190 12.92 -33.10 26.89
N GLY A 191 11.61 -32.85 27.07
CA GLY A 191 11.08 -32.21 28.27
C GLY A 191 9.56 -32.03 28.22
N ASN A 192 9.04 -31.26 29.17
CA ASN A 192 7.73 -30.61 29.07
C ASN A 192 7.93 -29.22 28.45
N PHE A 193 6.93 -28.69 27.73
CA PHE A 193 6.92 -27.29 27.29
C PHE A 193 5.51 -26.76 26.96
N TRP A 194 5.36 -25.44 26.93
CA TRP A 194 4.21 -24.75 26.37
C TRP A 194 4.60 -23.60 25.42
N GLU A 195 4.98 -22.43 25.97
CA GLU A 195 5.34 -21.18 25.26
C GLU A 195 6.38 -20.45 26.12
N GLU A 196 7.63 -20.94 26.12
CA GLU A 196 8.72 -20.46 26.98
C GLU A 196 10.08 -20.40 26.23
N GLU A 197 11.08 -19.77 26.83
CA GLU A 197 12.42 -19.58 26.26
C GLU A 197 13.03 -20.91 25.77
N GLY A 198 13.56 -20.92 24.55
CA GLY A 198 14.06 -22.11 23.84
C GLY A 198 12.99 -22.91 23.07
N VAL A 199 11.74 -22.45 23.00
CA VAL A 199 10.63 -23.15 22.32
C VAL A 199 10.10 -22.33 21.13
N SER A 200 10.25 -22.87 19.91
CA SER A 200 9.65 -22.34 18.68
C SER A 200 8.79 -23.40 17.99
N TYR A 201 7.64 -23.00 17.43
CA TYR A 201 6.77 -23.83 16.58
C TYR A 201 5.68 -23.01 15.89
N TYR A 202 5.13 -23.52 14.79
CA TYR A 202 3.88 -23.04 14.22
C TYR A 202 2.67 -23.72 14.86
N PHE A 203 1.57 -22.97 14.98
CA PHE A 203 0.28 -23.47 15.38
C PHE A 203 -0.76 -23.05 14.34
N PHE A 204 -1.37 -24.05 13.68
CA PHE A 204 -2.53 -23.86 12.80
C PHE A 204 -3.78 -24.39 13.50
N PHE A 205 -4.76 -23.52 13.72
CA PHE A 205 -5.89 -23.79 14.59
C PHE A 205 -7.18 -23.11 14.13
N ILE A 206 -8.30 -23.59 14.67
CA ILE A 206 -9.59 -22.91 14.56
C ILE A 206 -9.83 -22.09 15.83
N THR A 207 -10.19 -20.82 15.67
CA THR A 207 -10.56 -19.92 16.77
C THR A 207 -11.94 -20.25 17.31
N ARG A 208 -12.25 -19.76 18.53
CA ARG A 208 -13.59 -19.81 19.15
C ARG A 208 -14.77 -19.31 18.27
N ASP A 209 -14.49 -18.47 17.28
CA ASP A 209 -15.45 -17.89 16.34
C ASP A 209 -15.51 -18.62 14.99
N GLY A 210 -14.73 -19.71 14.83
CA GLY A 210 -14.74 -20.56 13.64
C GLY A 210 -13.78 -20.13 12.54
N GLY A 211 -12.94 -19.12 12.75
CA GLY A 211 -11.92 -18.71 11.78
C GLY A 211 -10.67 -19.59 11.82
N ALA A 212 -10.06 -19.81 10.66
CA ALA A 212 -8.76 -20.46 10.54
C ALA A 212 -7.65 -19.45 10.87
N TYR A 213 -6.68 -19.86 11.70
CA TYR A 213 -5.62 -19.00 12.21
C TYR A 213 -4.26 -19.70 12.14
N LEU A 214 -3.24 -18.99 11.69
CA LEU A 214 -1.83 -19.43 11.73
C LEU A 214 -1.01 -18.47 12.59
N GLY A 215 -0.30 -19.02 13.57
CA GLY A 215 0.67 -18.31 14.41
C GLY A 215 2.04 -18.99 14.44
N LYS A 216 3.08 -18.23 14.80
CA LYS A 216 4.44 -18.69 15.13
C LYS A 216 4.69 -18.37 16.60
N VAL A 217 5.05 -19.38 17.40
CA VAL A 217 5.83 -19.17 18.62
C VAL A 217 7.29 -19.18 18.20
N ASP A 218 8.05 -18.17 18.59
CA ASP A 218 9.50 -18.15 18.39
C ASP A 218 10.22 -17.70 19.66
N ASP A 219 11.12 -18.53 20.18
CA ASP A 219 11.79 -18.37 21.47
C ASP A 219 10.82 -18.02 22.62
N GLY A 220 9.68 -18.74 22.67
CA GLY A 220 8.58 -18.51 23.61
C GLY A 220 7.64 -17.35 23.28
N THR A 221 7.95 -16.51 22.28
CA THR A 221 7.17 -15.32 21.92
C THR A 221 6.12 -15.63 20.85
N TRP A 222 4.84 -15.41 21.16
CA TRP A 222 3.74 -15.61 20.21
C TRP A 222 3.61 -14.46 19.19
N SER A 223 3.52 -14.81 17.90
CA SER A 223 3.26 -13.92 16.77
C SER A 223 2.11 -14.42 15.90
N ALA A 224 1.24 -13.51 15.47
CA ALA A 224 0.14 -13.77 14.55
C ALA A 224 0.60 -13.63 13.09
N LEU A 225 0.35 -14.64 12.25
CA LEU A 225 0.80 -14.63 10.84
C LEU A 225 -0.35 -14.46 9.85
N ASN A 226 -1.48 -15.17 10.06
CA ASN A 226 -2.62 -15.17 9.16
C ASN A 226 -3.91 -15.52 9.92
N TYR A 227 -5.04 -14.91 9.54
CA TYR A 227 -6.38 -15.27 10.01
C TYR A 227 -7.41 -15.04 8.89
N THR A 228 -8.25 -16.05 8.64
CA THR A 228 -9.34 -15.99 7.68
C THR A 228 -10.62 -16.57 8.31
N PRO A 229 -11.73 -15.80 8.39
CA PRO A 229 -12.98 -16.29 8.95
C PRO A 229 -13.65 -17.33 8.04
N ILE A 230 -14.13 -18.44 8.59
CA ILE A 230 -14.86 -19.47 7.84
C ILE A 230 -16.36 -19.23 7.99
N ALA A 231 -17.06 -19.06 6.87
CA ALA A 231 -18.47 -18.70 6.86
C ALA A 231 -19.38 -19.88 7.28
N GLY A 232 -19.80 -19.90 8.55
CA GLY A 232 -20.74 -20.90 9.06
C GLY A 232 -20.10 -22.21 9.55
N PHE A 233 -18.86 -22.14 10.06
CA PHE A 233 -18.12 -23.27 10.63
C PHE A 233 -18.93 -24.06 11.68
N ASP A 234 -18.90 -25.40 11.61
CA ASP A 234 -19.77 -26.30 12.40
C ASP A 234 -18.99 -27.13 13.43
N PHE A 235 -18.82 -26.58 14.63
CA PHE A 235 -18.23 -27.27 15.78
C PHE A 235 -18.96 -28.56 16.23
N SER A 236 -20.06 -28.97 15.59
CA SER A 236 -20.71 -30.26 15.86
C SER A 236 -20.16 -31.44 15.03
N VAL A 237 -19.28 -31.20 14.06
CA VAL A 237 -18.67 -32.25 13.22
C VAL A 237 -17.14 -32.34 13.39
N THR A 238 -16.52 -33.30 12.69
CA THR A 238 -15.07 -33.49 12.63
C THR A 238 -14.53 -32.87 11.34
N HIS A 239 -13.56 -31.97 11.46
CA HIS A 239 -12.94 -31.26 10.34
C HIS A 239 -11.51 -31.77 10.09
N LYS A 240 -11.05 -31.81 8.85
CA LYS A 240 -9.67 -32.13 8.47
C LYS A 240 -8.82 -30.86 8.49
N LEU A 241 -7.91 -30.74 9.45
CA LEU A 241 -6.89 -29.70 9.46
C LEU A 241 -5.63 -30.22 8.75
N SER A 242 -5.13 -29.47 7.77
CA SER A 242 -3.90 -29.82 7.05
C SER A 242 -2.96 -28.62 6.92
N VAL A 243 -1.66 -28.88 6.89
CA VAL A 243 -0.63 -27.93 6.50
C VAL A 243 0.28 -28.55 5.45
N CYS A 244 0.57 -27.78 4.41
CA CYS A 244 1.55 -28.09 3.38
C CYS A 244 2.77 -27.18 3.56
N MET A 245 3.97 -27.75 3.62
CA MET A 245 5.26 -27.05 3.71
C MET A 245 6.11 -27.36 2.49
N LYS A 246 6.63 -26.33 1.81
CA LYS A 246 7.43 -26.45 0.60
C LYS A 246 8.55 -25.42 0.57
N LYS A 247 9.81 -25.83 0.39
CA LYS A 247 10.93 -24.89 0.23
C LYS A 247 10.97 -24.34 -1.20
N SER A 248 11.19 -23.02 -1.34
CA SER A 248 11.36 -22.33 -2.62
C SER A 248 12.26 -21.12 -2.45
N GLY A 249 13.22 -20.90 -3.35
CA GLY A 249 13.95 -19.62 -3.56
C GLY A 249 14.75 -18.99 -2.41
N GLY A 250 14.63 -19.46 -1.16
CA GLY A 250 15.09 -18.74 0.03
C GLY A 250 14.02 -18.58 1.14
N TYR A 251 12.85 -19.23 1.02
CA TYR A 251 11.82 -19.31 2.06
C TYR A 251 11.18 -20.70 2.10
N THR A 252 10.48 -20.97 3.20
CA THR A 252 9.52 -22.08 3.32
C THR A 252 8.10 -21.53 3.13
N LEU A 253 7.41 -21.96 2.08
CA LEU A 253 5.99 -21.69 1.87
C LEU A 253 5.16 -22.59 2.80
N ILE A 254 4.34 -21.98 3.64
CA ILE A 254 3.40 -22.65 4.55
C ILE A 254 1.99 -22.34 4.02
N SER A 255 1.22 -23.38 3.68
CA SER A 255 -0.19 -23.26 3.28
C SER A 255 -1.07 -24.15 4.15
N CYS A 256 -2.13 -23.60 4.73
CA CYS A 256 -2.99 -24.31 5.69
C CYS A 256 -4.43 -24.42 5.18
N PHE A 257 -5.03 -25.58 5.42
CA PHE A 257 -6.27 -26.03 4.82
C PHE A 257 -7.24 -26.57 5.87
N VAL A 258 -8.53 -26.36 5.64
CA VAL A 258 -9.65 -26.92 6.41
C VAL A 258 -10.56 -27.64 5.43
N ASP A 259 -10.81 -28.93 5.64
CA ASP A 259 -11.58 -29.80 4.74
C ASP A 259 -11.14 -29.71 3.26
N ASP A 260 -9.81 -29.64 3.08
CA ASP A 260 -9.10 -29.50 1.79
C ASP A 260 -9.30 -28.16 1.05
N GLU A 261 -10.00 -27.18 1.64
CA GLU A 261 -10.03 -25.79 1.19
C GLU A 261 -8.94 -24.94 1.87
N LYS A 262 -8.29 -24.03 1.12
CA LYS A 262 -7.11 -23.27 1.55
C LYS A 262 -7.50 -21.96 2.27
N TYR A 263 -7.09 -21.80 3.53
CA TYR A 263 -7.49 -20.67 4.38
C TYR A 263 -6.35 -19.76 4.86
N ALA A 264 -5.10 -20.24 4.88
CA ALA A 264 -3.95 -19.41 5.21
C ALA A 264 -2.75 -19.73 4.29
N VAL A 265 -1.99 -18.70 3.94
CA VAL A 265 -0.70 -18.82 3.24
C VAL A 265 0.29 -17.87 3.92
N TYR A 266 1.52 -18.31 4.12
CA TYR A 266 2.60 -17.56 4.74
C TYR A 266 3.94 -17.95 4.08
N ARG A 267 4.86 -16.99 3.95
CA ARG A 267 6.24 -17.22 3.50
C ARG A 267 7.19 -16.99 4.67
N ASP A 268 7.82 -18.06 5.14
CA ASP A 268 8.82 -18.00 6.20
C ASP A 268 10.22 -17.88 5.59
N TYR A 269 10.77 -16.67 5.58
CA TYR A 269 12.15 -16.41 5.14
C TYR A 269 13.18 -16.77 6.23
N ASP A 270 12.72 -16.99 7.47
CA ASP A 270 13.52 -17.21 8.66
C ASP A 270 13.45 -18.69 9.10
N ASP A 271 14.09 -19.57 8.31
CA ASP A 271 14.04 -21.06 8.34
C ASP A 271 14.60 -21.74 9.62
N ASN A 272 14.55 -21.04 10.76
CA ASN A 272 15.08 -21.39 12.07
C ASN A 272 14.09 -22.24 12.93
N ILE A 273 13.40 -23.19 12.29
CA ILE A 273 12.38 -24.03 12.94
C ILE A 273 12.75 -25.52 12.93
N GLY A 274 12.29 -26.26 13.95
CA GLY A 274 12.64 -27.67 14.12
C GLY A 274 11.78 -28.63 13.31
N SER A 275 12.07 -29.94 13.38
CA SER A 275 11.33 -30.95 12.63
C SER A 275 10.14 -31.58 13.36
N GLY A 276 9.84 -31.18 14.60
CA GLY A 276 8.78 -31.81 15.39
C GLY A 276 7.38 -31.36 14.97
N TYR A 277 6.39 -32.23 15.14
CA TYR A 277 4.99 -31.95 14.85
C TYR A 277 4.03 -32.75 15.75
N GLY A 278 2.77 -32.32 15.83
CA GLY A 278 1.75 -32.92 16.69
C GLY A 278 0.54 -32.02 16.90
N MET A 279 -0.01 -32.03 18.12
CA MET A 279 -1.35 -31.49 18.44
C MET A 279 -1.31 -30.52 19.63
N ARG A 280 -2.13 -29.47 19.58
CA ARG A 280 -2.34 -28.51 20.67
C ARG A 280 -3.83 -28.23 20.85
N ALA A 281 -4.36 -28.59 22.01
CA ALA A 281 -5.74 -28.36 22.42
C ALA A 281 -5.80 -27.35 23.57
N GLY A 282 -6.37 -26.17 23.33
CA GLY A 282 -6.72 -25.23 24.39
C GLY A 282 -7.78 -25.76 25.36
N ASN A 283 -8.67 -26.67 24.91
CA ASN A 283 -9.71 -27.27 25.74
C ASN A 283 -9.54 -28.78 25.95
N SER A 284 -10.17 -29.31 27.01
CA SER A 284 -10.52 -30.73 27.10
C SER A 284 -11.72 -31.07 26.18
N GLY A 285 -11.82 -32.34 25.77
CA GLY A 285 -12.87 -32.86 24.88
C GLY A 285 -12.57 -32.71 23.38
N VAL A 286 -11.39 -32.23 23.00
CA VAL A 286 -10.96 -32.15 21.60
C VAL A 286 -10.42 -33.52 21.18
N VAL A 287 -10.98 -34.10 20.11
CA VAL A 287 -10.66 -35.47 19.68
C VAL A 287 -9.96 -35.45 18.34
N TYR A 288 -8.74 -35.97 18.31
CA TYR A 288 -7.91 -36.05 17.10
C TYR A 288 -7.83 -37.48 16.59
N PHE A 289 -7.94 -37.66 15.28
CA PHE A 289 -7.89 -38.94 14.59
C PHE A 289 -6.72 -38.99 13.61
N GLU A 290 -6.02 -40.13 13.60
CA GLU A 290 -5.06 -40.58 12.58
C GLU A 290 -4.20 -39.47 11.92
N PRO A 291 -3.30 -38.81 12.70
CA PRO A 291 -2.36 -37.83 12.17
C PRO A 291 -1.41 -38.46 11.14
N THR A 292 -1.34 -37.88 9.95
CA THR A 292 -0.61 -38.42 8.79
C THR A 292 0.34 -37.39 8.20
N VAL A 293 1.53 -37.83 7.80
CA VAL A 293 2.51 -37.04 7.03
C VAL A 293 2.78 -37.75 5.71
N THR A 294 2.86 -36.99 4.62
CA THR A 294 3.11 -37.48 3.26
C THR A 294 4.03 -36.55 2.49
N ASP A 295 4.95 -37.11 1.70
CA ASP A 295 5.84 -36.36 0.80
C ASP A 295 5.08 -35.65 -0.36
N SER A 296 3.78 -35.94 -0.54
CA SER A 296 2.92 -35.26 -1.50
C SER A 296 2.47 -33.89 -0.98
N TYR A 297 2.59 -32.88 -1.84
CA TYR A 297 1.97 -31.57 -1.66
C TYR A 297 0.46 -31.64 -1.99
N ILE A 298 -0.35 -30.78 -1.36
CA ILE A 298 -1.71 -30.51 -1.83
C ILE A 298 -1.59 -29.64 -3.09
N ASP A 299 -2.34 -29.98 -4.13
CA ASP A 299 -2.28 -29.26 -5.41
C ASP A 299 -2.94 -27.87 -5.26
N ASP A 300 -2.22 -26.82 -5.62
CA ASP A 300 -2.65 -25.43 -5.50
C ASP A 300 -2.49 -24.76 -6.87
N GLU A 301 -3.61 -24.36 -7.48
CA GLU A 301 -3.61 -23.67 -8.78
C GLU A 301 -2.88 -22.31 -8.73
N THR A 302 -2.58 -21.81 -7.53
CA THR A 302 -1.81 -20.57 -7.31
C THR A 302 -0.33 -20.77 -7.62
N VAL A 303 0.13 -20.21 -8.74
CA VAL A 303 1.55 -20.24 -9.12
C VAL A 303 2.33 -19.20 -8.32
N TYR A 304 3.01 -19.65 -7.26
CA TYR A 304 4.01 -18.84 -6.56
C TYR A 304 5.32 -18.86 -7.35
N THR A 305 5.71 -17.72 -7.93
CA THR A 305 7.02 -17.53 -8.57
C THR A 305 7.98 -16.81 -7.64
N ASP A 306 9.21 -17.33 -7.56
CA ASP A 306 10.33 -16.60 -6.98
C ASP A 306 10.83 -15.60 -8.03
N ILE A 307 10.90 -14.32 -7.67
CA ILE A 307 11.29 -13.22 -8.57
C ILE A 307 12.63 -12.66 -8.07
N GLU A 308 13.60 -12.50 -8.96
CA GLU A 308 14.92 -12.00 -8.60
C GLU A 308 14.83 -10.58 -8.02
N ASN A 309 15.62 -10.29 -6.99
CA ASN A 309 15.65 -9.00 -6.28
C ASN A 309 14.31 -8.54 -5.65
N VAL A 310 13.31 -9.43 -5.52
CA VAL A 310 11.97 -9.10 -5.03
C VAL A 310 11.50 -10.08 -3.96
N ARG A 311 11.21 -9.57 -2.75
CA ARG A 311 10.60 -10.34 -1.66
C ARG A 311 9.09 -10.09 -1.62
N ILE A 312 8.29 -11.15 -1.61
CA ILE A 312 6.84 -11.05 -1.47
C ILE A 312 6.46 -11.11 0.01
N SER A 313 6.01 -9.99 0.55
CA SER A 313 5.60 -9.85 1.96
C SER A 313 4.08 -10.01 2.14
N SER A 314 3.28 -9.84 1.09
CA SER A 314 1.85 -10.14 1.10
C SER A 314 1.37 -10.64 -0.26
N GLY A 315 0.32 -11.48 -0.26
CA GLY A 315 -0.30 -12.00 -1.48
C GLY A 315 0.70 -12.71 -2.41
N ASN A 316 0.58 -12.44 -3.71
CA ASN A 316 1.45 -13.05 -4.72
C ASN A 316 1.62 -12.18 -5.97
N PHE A 317 2.81 -12.19 -6.56
CA PHE A 317 3.13 -11.53 -7.82
C PHE A 317 3.67 -12.54 -8.84
N THR A 318 3.58 -12.18 -10.10
CA THR A 318 4.18 -12.87 -11.25
C THR A 318 4.91 -11.86 -12.14
N GLY A 319 5.87 -12.32 -12.94
CA GLY A 319 6.67 -11.48 -13.83
C GLY A 319 8.17 -11.63 -13.56
N ASP A 320 8.90 -10.53 -13.64
CA ASP A 320 10.36 -10.45 -13.44
C ASP A 320 10.75 -9.13 -12.73
N GLU A 321 12.05 -8.87 -12.57
CA GLU A 321 12.56 -7.65 -11.90
C GLU A 321 12.23 -6.34 -12.65
N THR A 322 11.79 -6.39 -13.91
CA THR A 322 11.41 -5.23 -14.73
C THR A 322 9.90 -4.99 -14.76
N THR A 323 9.12 -6.06 -14.62
CA THR A 323 7.66 -6.07 -14.75
C THR A 323 7.04 -6.95 -13.67
N LEU A 324 6.38 -6.33 -12.68
CA LEU A 324 5.67 -7.04 -11.62
C LEU A 324 4.15 -6.94 -11.82
N VAL A 325 3.45 -8.07 -11.80
CA VAL A 325 1.98 -8.12 -11.87
C VAL A 325 1.42 -8.80 -10.64
N SER A 326 0.50 -8.16 -9.91
CA SER A 326 -0.20 -8.79 -8.79
C SER A 326 -1.08 -9.94 -9.31
N SER A 327 -1.02 -11.09 -8.66
CA SER A 327 -1.79 -12.29 -9.04
C SER A 327 -2.86 -12.66 -8.02
N THR A 328 -2.79 -12.11 -6.81
CA THR A 328 -3.88 -12.13 -5.83
C THR A 328 -4.22 -10.71 -5.38
N GLU A 329 -5.39 -10.55 -4.77
CA GLU A 329 -5.67 -9.40 -3.91
C GLU A 329 -4.65 -9.30 -2.76
N ARG A 330 -4.62 -8.13 -2.12
CA ARG A 330 -3.82 -7.82 -0.93
C ARG A 330 -2.35 -8.23 -1.07
N SER A 331 -1.70 -7.78 -2.14
CA SER A 331 -0.33 -8.15 -2.50
C SER A 331 0.68 -7.02 -2.20
N ILE A 332 1.82 -7.36 -1.58
CA ILE A 332 2.97 -6.46 -1.35
C ILE A 332 4.27 -7.13 -1.79
N ALA A 333 5.04 -6.42 -2.61
CA ALA A 333 6.39 -6.79 -3.01
C ALA A 333 7.38 -5.71 -2.56
N VAL A 334 8.49 -6.12 -1.96
CA VAL A 334 9.59 -5.26 -1.49
C VAL A 334 10.83 -5.57 -2.32
N PHE A 335 11.48 -4.54 -2.87
CA PHE A 335 12.73 -4.73 -3.60
C PHE A 335 13.87 -4.94 -2.60
N THR A 336 14.65 -6.00 -2.79
CA THR A 336 15.77 -6.36 -1.88
C THR A 336 17.12 -5.79 -2.33
N ASP A 337 17.21 -5.31 -3.56
CA ASP A 337 18.39 -4.63 -4.11
C ASP A 337 18.31 -3.09 -4.02
N LYS A 338 17.14 -2.52 -3.66
CA LYS A 338 16.88 -1.07 -3.65
C LYS A 338 16.50 -0.59 -2.26
N GLN A 339 16.98 0.61 -1.91
CA GLN A 339 16.59 1.34 -0.71
C GLN A 339 16.58 2.85 -0.99
N MET A 340 15.88 3.61 -0.16
CA MET A 340 15.83 5.07 -0.19
C MET A 340 15.57 5.61 1.23
N ALA A 341 16.62 5.96 1.95
CA ALA A 341 16.53 6.84 3.11
C ALA A 341 15.98 8.22 2.68
N TYR A 342 16.63 8.86 1.72
CA TYR A 342 16.18 10.09 1.06
C TYR A 342 16.61 10.05 -0.42
N GLY A 343 15.96 10.84 -1.27
CA GLY A 343 16.15 10.82 -2.72
C GLY A 343 14.84 10.61 -3.48
N GLU A 344 14.88 9.86 -4.59
CA GLU A 344 13.74 9.65 -5.48
C GLU A 344 13.32 8.18 -5.59
N TYR A 345 12.01 7.95 -5.75
CA TYR A 345 11.45 6.67 -6.16
C TYR A 345 10.28 6.90 -7.13
N SER A 346 10.32 6.24 -8.29
CA SER A 346 9.22 6.20 -9.24
C SER A 346 8.90 4.80 -9.76
N ALA A 347 7.65 4.56 -10.14
CA ALA A 347 7.23 3.41 -10.95
C ALA A 347 6.01 3.77 -11.81
N THR A 348 5.93 3.19 -13.01
CA THR A 348 4.72 3.26 -13.85
C THR A 348 3.77 2.13 -13.42
N ILE A 349 2.64 2.51 -12.83
CA ILE A 349 1.54 1.58 -12.51
C ILE A 349 0.57 1.48 -13.70
N ARG A 350 -0.01 0.30 -13.92
CA ARG A 350 -1.19 0.07 -14.76
C ARG A 350 -2.28 -0.57 -13.91
N LYS A 351 -3.37 0.16 -13.71
CA LYS A 351 -4.52 -0.25 -12.88
C LYS A 351 -5.32 -1.36 -13.58
N ASN A 352 -6.06 -2.13 -12.79
CA ASN A 352 -6.92 -3.23 -13.26
C ASN A 352 -8.26 -3.24 -12.51
N GLY A 353 -8.83 -2.06 -12.26
CA GLY A 353 -10.04 -1.88 -11.47
C GLY A 353 -9.87 -1.02 -10.21
N THR A 354 -10.77 -1.25 -9.27
CA THR A 354 -11.13 -0.37 -8.15
C THR A 354 -10.18 -0.38 -6.94
N GLY A 355 -8.97 -0.92 -7.09
CA GLY A 355 -8.02 -1.07 -5.99
C GLY A 355 -7.45 0.24 -5.45
N ASP A 356 -6.95 0.17 -4.23
CA ASP A 356 -6.07 1.15 -3.58
C ASP A 356 -4.62 0.68 -3.81
N ASP A 357 -4.02 1.15 -4.91
CA ASP A 357 -2.79 0.56 -5.49
C ASP A 357 -1.70 1.62 -5.76
N GLY A 358 -0.43 1.25 -5.65
CA GLY A 358 0.70 2.12 -6.02
C GLY A 358 2.02 1.74 -5.36
N ILE A 359 2.79 2.75 -4.95
CA ILE A 359 4.16 2.60 -4.43
C ILE A 359 4.24 2.80 -2.92
N ILE A 360 5.10 2.02 -2.25
CA ILE A 360 5.39 2.10 -0.81
C ILE A 360 6.88 2.34 -0.56
N PHE A 361 7.20 3.16 0.45
CA PHE A 361 8.57 3.58 0.73
C PHE A 361 8.78 3.93 2.20
N ALA A 362 10.04 4.16 2.58
CA ALA A 362 10.44 4.28 3.98
C ALA A 362 10.08 3.06 4.85
N ILE A 363 10.08 1.86 4.25
CA ILE A 363 9.62 0.65 4.93
C ILE A 363 10.56 0.32 6.10
N SER A 364 9.96 0.15 7.28
CA SER A 364 10.58 -0.41 8.50
C SER A 364 9.78 -1.63 8.93
N GLU A 365 10.42 -2.80 8.80
CA GLU A 365 9.75 -4.10 8.92
C GLU A 365 9.75 -4.67 10.33
N ASN A 366 10.62 -4.14 11.21
CA ASN A 366 10.67 -4.46 12.64
C ASN A 366 10.83 -5.97 12.96
N GLY A 367 11.39 -6.74 12.01
CA GLY A 367 11.55 -8.20 12.11
C GLY A 367 10.43 -9.02 11.46
N ASN A 368 9.34 -8.41 10.99
CA ASN A 368 8.28 -9.11 10.26
C ASN A 368 8.53 -9.04 8.75
N THR A 369 8.83 -10.18 8.12
CA THR A 369 9.07 -10.28 6.67
C THR A 369 7.81 -10.55 5.83
N SER A 370 6.68 -10.92 6.46
CA SER A 370 5.43 -11.30 5.80
C SER A 370 4.22 -10.64 6.49
N TYR A 371 3.79 -9.51 5.93
CA TYR A 371 2.81 -8.57 6.49
C TYR A 371 1.94 -7.95 5.39
N TRP A 372 0.82 -7.33 5.81
CA TRP A 372 0.06 -6.37 4.98
C TRP A 372 0.27 -4.95 5.51
N GLU A 373 -0.10 -4.72 6.78
CA GLU A 373 0.00 -3.42 7.47
C GLU A 373 0.49 -3.57 8.92
N ASN A 374 0.05 -4.62 9.63
CA ASN A 374 0.37 -4.81 11.06
C ASN A 374 1.87 -5.09 11.31
N GLY A 375 2.41 -4.47 12.35
CA GLY A 375 3.81 -4.65 12.78
C GLY A 375 4.83 -3.79 12.04
N VAL A 376 4.46 -3.17 10.91
CA VAL A 376 5.38 -2.43 10.02
C VAL A 376 5.00 -0.95 9.89
N SER A 377 5.96 -0.13 9.48
CA SER A 377 5.73 1.27 9.12
C SER A 377 6.23 1.55 7.70
N TYR A 378 5.43 2.27 6.90
CA TYR A 378 5.82 2.76 5.57
C TYR A 378 4.96 3.96 5.14
N TYR A 379 5.50 4.83 4.29
CA TYR A 379 4.71 5.73 3.47
C TYR A 379 4.12 4.98 2.29
N PHE A 380 2.97 5.45 1.83
CA PHE A 380 2.36 5.01 0.59
C PHE A 380 1.98 6.20 -0.27
N TYR A 381 2.20 6.09 -1.58
CA TYR A 381 1.65 6.99 -2.58
C TYR A 381 0.89 6.17 -3.62
N PHE A 382 -0.43 6.33 -3.63
CA PHE A 382 -1.38 5.41 -4.24
C PHE A 382 -2.40 6.14 -5.12
N VAL A 383 -3.05 5.40 -6.02
CA VAL A 383 -4.20 5.81 -6.83
C VAL A 383 -5.41 4.98 -6.42
N SER A 384 -6.46 5.63 -5.91
CA SER A 384 -7.65 4.96 -5.38
C SER A 384 -8.69 4.62 -6.46
N LEU A 385 -9.70 3.84 -6.07
CA LEU A 385 -10.98 3.64 -6.78
C LEU A 385 -11.45 4.87 -7.58
N GLY A 386 -11.49 6.03 -6.93
CA GLY A 386 -12.08 7.26 -7.49
C GLY A 386 -11.13 8.11 -8.34
N GLY A 387 -9.92 7.61 -8.64
CA GLY A 387 -8.90 8.40 -9.32
C GLY A 387 -8.28 9.48 -8.44
N THR A 388 -8.33 9.34 -7.11
CA THR A 388 -7.59 10.22 -6.21
C THR A 388 -6.17 9.71 -6.07
N ALA A 389 -5.18 10.55 -6.36
CA ALA A 389 -3.80 10.31 -5.93
C ALA A 389 -3.67 10.75 -4.47
N TYR A 390 -3.14 9.88 -3.61
CA TYR A 390 -3.07 10.13 -2.18
C TYR A 390 -1.77 9.62 -1.55
N LEU A 391 -1.16 10.50 -0.74
CA LEU A 391 -0.04 10.18 0.11
C LEU A 391 -0.56 9.91 1.51
N GLY A 392 -0.03 8.88 2.16
CA GLY A 392 -0.26 8.62 3.57
C GLY A 392 0.85 7.78 4.17
N LYS A 393 0.67 7.39 5.43
CA LYS A 393 1.55 6.46 6.12
C LYS A 393 0.78 5.44 6.93
N ALA A 394 1.29 4.21 6.91
CA ALA A 394 1.06 3.23 7.96
C ALA A 394 2.19 3.39 8.98
N ASN A 395 1.87 3.55 10.26
CA ASN A 395 2.86 3.57 11.33
C ASN A 395 2.53 2.49 12.37
N ASN A 396 3.29 1.39 12.36
CA ASN A 396 2.97 0.15 13.07
C ASN A 396 1.53 -0.32 12.79
N GLY A 397 1.15 -0.34 11.51
CA GLY A 397 -0.22 -0.63 11.04
C GLY A 397 -1.27 0.48 11.25
N ALA A 398 -1.00 1.54 12.01
CA ALA A 398 -1.95 2.64 12.16
C ALA A 398 -1.93 3.57 10.94
N TRP A 399 -3.06 3.72 10.25
CA TRP A 399 -3.19 4.53 9.03
C TRP A 399 -3.36 6.02 9.29
N THR A 400 -2.78 6.83 8.41
CA THR A 400 -3.03 8.28 8.31
C THR A 400 -2.89 8.72 6.86
N VAL A 401 -3.89 9.43 6.34
CA VAL A 401 -3.79 10.14 5.04
C VAL A 401 -3.11 11.48 5.29
N CYS A 402 -2.11 11.79 4.49
CA CYS A 402 -1.26 12.98 4.61
C CYS A 402 -1.68 14.08 3.63
N ALA A 403 -1.95 13.72 2.36
CA ALA A 403 -2.41 14.64 1.32
C ALA A 403 -3.19 13.89 0.22
N THR A 404 -4.11 14.58 -0.47
CA THR A 404 -4.92 14.03 -1.58
C THR A 404 -5.11 15.06 -2.69
N LYS A 405 -5.18 14.60 -3.95
CA LYS A 405 -5.57 15.41 -5.12
C LYS A 405 -6.15 14.49 -6.20
N SER A 406 -7.22 14.91 -6.87
CA SER A 406 -7.87 14.13 -7.94
C SER A 406 -7.04 14.12 -9.22
N ILE A 407 -7.00 12.98 -9.91
CA ILE A 407 -6.36 12.82 -11.22
C ILE A 407 -7.37 13.19 -12.32
N PRO A 408 -7.09 14.20 -13.17
CA PRO A 408 -7.94 14.53 -14.31
C PRO A 408 -8.07 13.34 -15.27
N ASN A 409 -9.26 13.10 -15.81
CA ASN A 409 -9.54 12.06 -16.82
C ASN A 409 -9.16 10.62 -16.41
N TYR A 410 -9.10 10.32 -15.11
CA TYR A 410 -8.81 8.98 -14.59
C TYR A 410 -9.71 7.89 -15.19
N THR A 411 -9.14 6.70 -15.39
CA THR A 411 -9.88 5.48 -15.75
C THR A 411 -9.37 4.31 -14.91
N GLU A 412 -10.26 3.37 -14.56
CA GLU A 412 -9.95 2.24 -13.68
C GLU A 412 -8.91 1.25 -14.25
N ASN A 413 -8.63 1.32 -15.55
CA ASN A 413 -7.58 0.55 -16.23
C ASN A 413 -6.49 1.46 -16.83
N GLY A 414 -6.39 2.70 -16.35
CA GLY A 414 -5.38 3.66 -16.76
C GLY A 414 -3.98 3.27 -16.31
N SER A 415 -2.98 3.89 -16.93
CA SER A 415 -1.58 3.78 -16.52
C SER A 415 -1.03 5.16 -16.22
N PHE A 416 -0.24 5.24 -15.15
CA PHE A 416 0.23 6.48 -14.53
C PHE A 416 1.64 6.25 -13.98
N THR A 417 2.54 7.22 -14.11
CA THR A 417 3.85 7.18 -13.47
C THR A 417 3.80 7.91 -12.15
N LEU A 418 3.86 7.15 -11.06
CA LEU A 418 3.92 7.70 -9.70
C LEU A 418 5.38 7.97 -9.36
N LYS A 419 5.71 9.21 -9.01
CA LYS A 419 7.05 9.63 -8.55
C LYS A 419 6.94 10.31 -7.19
N VAL A 420 7.87 10.01 -6.29
CA VAL A 420 8.08 10.72 -5.02
C VAL A 420 9.54 11.17 -4.88
N ALA A 421 9.72 12.39 -4.38
CA ALA A 421 11.00 12.91 -3.89
C ALA A 421 10.90 13.09 -2.37
N ARG A 422 11.79 12.42 -1.61
CA ARG A 422 11.79 12.39 -0.14
C ARG A 422 13.04 13.07 0.39
N THR A 423 12.85 14.03 1.29
CA THR A 423 13.91 14.71 2.05
C THR A 423 13.83 14.35 3.53
N SER A 424 14.69 14.93 4.37
CA SER A 424 14.66 14.77 5.84
C SER A 424 13.45 15.41 6.53
N ILE A 425 12.67 16.25 5.83
CA ILE A 425 11.56 17.03 6.39
C ILE A 425 10.25 16.94 5.59
N GLY A 426 10.30 16.55 4.32
CA GLY A 426 9.15 16.61 3.43
C GLY A 426 9.21 15.66 2.23
N ILE A 427 8.03 15.43 1.65
CA ILE A 427 7.76 14.47 0.58
C ILE A 427 6.98 15.21 -0.53
N THR A 428 7.58 15.33 -1.71
CA THR A 428 6.91 15.87 -2.91
C THR A 428 6.45 14.73 -3.81
N CYS A 429 5.20 14.77 -4.26
CA CYS A 429 4.55 13.71 -5.04
C CYS A 429 4.10 14.19 -6.41
N TYR A 430 4.24 13.33 -7.43
CA TYR A 430 3.93 13.62 -8.83
C TYR A 430 3.19 12.45 -9.50
N VAL A 431 2.28 12.76 -10.42
CA VAL A 431 1.66 11.78 -11.35
C VAL A 431 1.97 12.22 -12.77
N ASP A 432 2.59 11.34 -13.56
CA ASP A 432 2.98 11.62 -14.95
C ASP A 432 3.76 12.93 -15.10
N ASP A 433 4.73 13.10 -14.19
CA ASP A 433 5.58 14.28 -13.96
C ASP A 433 4.84 15.60 -13.58
N GLU A 434 3.51 15.64 -13.58
CA GLU A 434 2.77 16.74 -12.96
C GLU A 434 2.90 16.70 -11.43
N LEU A 435 3.22 17.85 -10.84
CA LEU A 435 3.24 18.06 -9.38
C LEU A 435 1.82 17.91 -8.78
N TYR A 436 1.68 17.05 -7.77
CA TYR A 436 0.41 16.87 -7.07
C TYR A 436 0.35 17.62 -5.74
N PHE A 437 1.35 17.44 -4.88
CA PHE A 437 1.47 18.18 -3.62
C PHE A 437 2.87 17.98 -3.01
N ASN A 438 3.23 18.85 -2.06
CA ASN A 438 4.37 18.66 -1.17
C ASN A 438 3.87 18.59 0.28
N TYR A 439 4.38 17.64 1.06
CA TYR A 439 3.92 17.33 2.40
C TYR A 439 5.08 17.31 3.39
N ASN A 440 5.07 18.22 4.36
CA ASN A 440 6.03 18.25 5.46
C ASN A 440 5.54 17.36 6.61
N ASP A 441 6.34 16.40 7.04
CA ASP A 441 5.96 15.46 8.10
C ASP A 441 6.64 15.81 9.43
N ALA A 442 5.84 16.23 10.41
CA ALA A 442 6.32 16.57 11.75
C ALA A 442 6.82 15.34 12.56
N SER A 443 6.47 14.13 12.12
CA SER A 443 6.90 12.86 12.74
C SER A 443 7.27 11.86 11.63
N PRO A 444 8.41 12.07 10.96
CA PRO A 444 8.76 11.32 9.75
C PRO A 444 9.11 9.86 10.08
N LEU A 445 8.75 8.95 9.16
CA LEU A 445 9.22 7.57 9.23
C LEU A 445 10.70 7.49 8.84
N THR A 446 11.43 6.57 9.48
CA THR A 446 12.90 6.45 9.36
C THR A 446 13.37 5.24 8.56
N GLY A 447 12.46 4.39 8.08
CA GLY A 447 12.82 3.23 7.27
C GLY A 447 13.40 3.60 5.91
N THR A 448 13.99 2.61 5.24
CA THR A 448 14.70 2.77 3.96
C THR A 448 14.18 1.83 2.86
N GLY A 449 13.43 0.78 3.18
CA GLY A 449 12.91 -0.14 2.17
C GLY A 449 11.92 0.53 1.21
N VAL A 450 11.82 -0.01 0.00
CA VAL A 450 10.93 0.45 -1.08
C VAL A 450 10.25 -0.74 -1.75
N GLY A 451 9.04 -0.53 -2.28
CA GLY A 451 8.21 -1.62 -2.81
C GLY A 451 6.95 -1.13 -3.51
N VAL A 452 6.15 -2.10 -3.96
CA VAL A 452 4.86 -1.89 -4.64
C VAL A 452 3.75 -2.65 -3.92
N ARG A 453 2.52 -2.11 -3.99
CA ARG A 453 1.36 -2.69 -3.31
C ARG A 453 0.10 -2.64 -4.16
N ALA A 454 -0.58 -3.77 -4.21
CA ALA A 454 -1.89 -3.95 -4.83
C ALA A 454 -2.95 -4.30 -3.78
N ALA A 455 -4.07 -3.57 -3.77
CA ALA A 455 -5.29 -4.06 -3.13
C ALA A 455 -5.90 -5.23 -3.91
N ILE A 456 -5.83 -5.20 -5.25
CA ILE A 456 -6.47 -6.17 -6.15
C ILE A 456 -5.47 -6.93 -7.04
N ALA A 457 -5.93 -8.01 -7.68
CA ALA A 457 -5.17 -8.76 -8.67
C ALA A 457 -5.12 -8.07 -10.05
N GLY A 458 -4.10 -8.38 -10.85
CA GLY A 458 -3.90 -7.94 -12.23
C GLY A 458 -3.32 -6.52 -12.38
N VAL A 459 -2.95 -5.86 -11.27
CA VAL A 459 -2.29 -4.55 -11.30
C VAL A 459 -0.82 -4.76 -11.65
N GLU A 460 -0.28 -3.93 -12.52
CA GLU A 460 1.06 -4.08 -13.09
C GLU A 460 1.96 -2.87 -12.76
N TRP A 461 3.23 -3.13 -12.50
CA TRP A 461 4.29 -2.14 -12.30
C TRP A 461 5.44 -2.37 -13.26
N THR A 462 5.89 -1.28 -13.90
CA THR A 462 7.06 -1.22 -14.78
C THR A 462 7.89 0.04 -14.46
N ASN A 463 9.05 0.20 -15.08
CA ASN A 463 9.91 1.39 -14.95
C ASN A 463 10.27 1.76 -13.48
N VAL A 464 10.47 0.75 -12.64
CA VAL A 464 10.87 0.94 -11.24
C VAL A 464 12.27 1.57 -11.18
N SER A 465 12.35 2.81 -10.70
CA SER A 465 13.59 3.58 -10.57
C SER A 465 13.72 4.13 -9.15
N VAL A 466 14.88 3.93 -8.52
CA VAL A 466 15.16 4.35 -7.15
C VAL A 466 16.54 4.99 -7.10
N THR A 467 16.62 6.22 -6.59
CA THR A 467 17.85 7.01 -6.47
C THR A 467 18.02 7.42 -5.02
N GLU A 468 18.92 6.77 -4.28
CA GLU A 468 19.28 7.19 -2.91
C GLU A 468 20.37 8.27 -2.95
N THR A 469 20.11 9.40 -2.29
CA THR A 469 20.97 10.62 -2.38
C THR A 469 21.78 10.93 -1.13
N GLY A 470 21.78 10.06 -0.10
CA GLY A 470 22.28 10.41 1.23
C GLY A 470 21.32 11.39 1.94
N GLU A 471 21.80 12.24 2.85
CA GLU A 471 21.00 13.43 3.22
C GLU A 471 20.78 14.27 1.95
N PHE A 472 19.52 14.60 1.65
CA PHE A 472 19.19 15.43 0.50
C PHE A 472 19.73 16.85 0.76
N GLU A 473 20.89 17.18 0.17
CA GLU A 473 21.48 18.51 0.32
C GLU A 473 20.49 19.58 -0.18
N TYR A 474 20.31 20.62 0.63
CA TYR A 474 19.45 21.73 0.28
C TYR A 474 20.14 22.56 -0.82
N VAL A 475 19.68 22.39 -2.05
CA VAL A 475 20.15 23.17 -3.19
C VAL A 475 19.52 24.55 -3.11
N GLU A 476 20.29 25.56 -2.72
CA GLU A 476 19.82 26.95 -2.70
C GLU A 476 19.34 27.38 -4.10
N PRO A 477 18.24 28.15 -4.22
CA PRO A 477 17.64 28.43 -5.53
C PRO A 477 18.55 29.23 -6.48
N THR A 478 18.70 28.74 -7.70
CA THR A 478 19.58 29.36 -8.71
C THR A 478 18.99 30.67 -9.21
N GLY A 479 19.76 31.75 -9.11
CA GLY A 479 19.32 33.10 -9.49
C GLY A 479 18.52 33.83 -8.39
N PHE A 480 18.53 33.33 -7.15
CA PHE A 480 17.96 34.01 -6.01
C PHE A 480 18.90 34.08 -4.81
N THR A 481 18.85 35.21 -4.12
CA THR A 481 19.40 35.41 -2.79
C THR A 481 18.30 35.20 -1.74
N VAL A 482 18.42 34.20 -0.87
CA VAL A 482 17.53 34.00 0.27
C VAL A 482 17.89 34.99 1.39
N THR A 483 16.91 35.78 1.86
CA THR A 483 17.12 36.84 2.87
C THR A 483 16.40 36.57 4.20
N SER A 484 15.60 35.50 4.31
CA SER A 484 15.02 35.01 5.56
C SER A 484 14.52 33.59 5.36
N GLY A 485 14.50 32.80 6.44
CA GLY A 485 14.11 31.40 6.41
C GLY A 485 15.00 30.58 5.49
N LYS A 486 14.41 29.65 4.74
CA LYS A 486 15.15 28.74 3.86
C LYS A 486 14.29 28.25 2.70
N PHE A 487 14.93 28.01 1.55
CA PHE A 487 14.33 27.35 0.39
C PHE A 487 15.16 26.12 -0.03
N THR A 488 14.64 25.36 -0.99
CA THR A 488 15.41 24.40 -1.79
C THR A 488 14.83 24.37 -3.20
N GLN A 489 15.68 24.21 -4.21
CA GLN A 489 15.26 23.98 -5.59
C GLN A 489 15.37 22.50 -5.96
N PHE A 490 14.41 22.03 -6.74
CA PHE A 490 14.44 20.76 -7.45
C PHE A 490 13.88 21.00 -8.86
N GLU A 491 14.70 20.76 -9.89
CA GLU A 491 14.35 21.07 -11.30
C GLU A 491 13.82 22.52 -11.45
N GLU A 492 12.60 22.72 -11.96
CA GLU A 492 11.96 24.05 -12.11
C GLU A 492 11.09 24.46 -10.90
N ILE A 493 11.18 23.72 -9.79
CA ILE A 493 10.35 23.91 -8.59
C ILE A 493 11.22 24.41 -7.43
N ILE A 494 10.81 25.51 -6.81
CA ILE A 494 11.45 26.06 -5.61
C ILE A 494 10.48 25.95 -4.42
N ALA A 495 10.86 25.19 -3.40
CA ALA A 495 10.06 24.94 -2.21
C ALA A 495 10.57 25.72 -0.99
N SER A 496 9.68 26.34 -0.21
CA SER A 496 10.05 26.87 1.10
C SER A 496 10.26 25.73 2.10
N VAL A 497 11.35 25.82 2.84
CA VAL A 497 11.77 24.84 3.85
C VAL A 497 11.32 25.29 5.25
N GLU A 498 11.34 26.59 5.51
CA GLU A 498 10.93 27.19 6.78
C GLU A 498 9.75 28.16 6.61
N ASP A 499 9.00 28.38 7.70
CA ASP A 499 8.01 29.46 7.78
C ASP A 499 8.70 30.83 7.70
N LYS A 500 8.03 31.83 7.10
CA LYS A 500 8.56 33.18 6.87
C LYS A 500 9.84 33.21 6.00
N SER A 501 9.89 32.37 4.98
CA SER A 501 10.98 32.39 4.02
C SER A 501 10.78 33.49 2.97
N LEU A 502 11.85 34.22 2.64
CA LEU A 502 11.87 35.27 1.60
C LEU A 502 13.09 35.08 0.70
N MET A 503 12.84 34.93 -0.60
CA MET A 503 13.89 34.91 -1.62
C MET A 503 13.73 36.08 -2.58
N ILE A 504 14.85 36.68 -2.96
CA ILE A 504 14.96 37.85 -3.83
C ILE A 504 15.66 37.41 -5.10
N TYR A 505 15.10 37.73 -6.27
CA TYR A 505 15.74 37.46 -7.56
C TYR A 505 17.01 38.33 -7.70
N ASP A 506 18.09 37.75 -8.21
CA ASP A 506 19.41 38.41 -8.22
C ASP A 506 19.49 39.59 -9.21
N GLU A 507 18.61 39.67 -10.20
CA GLU A 507 18.53 40.78 -11.15
C GLU A 507 17.48 41.84 -10.74
N ALA A 508 17.80 43.10 -10.98
CA ALA A 508 16.99 44.25 -10.59
C ALA A 508 15.94 44.63 -11.66
N LEU A 509 14.67 44.78 -11.24
CA LEU A 509 13.56 45.16 -12.12
C LEU A 509 12.78 46.37 -11.55
N SER A 510 13.05 47.55 -12.10
CA SER A 510 12.28 48.77 -11.78
C SER A 510 10.95 48.86 -12.54
N ASN A 511 10.89 48.42 -13.80
CA ASN A 511 9.66 48.36 -14.59
C ASN A 511 9.73 47.10 -15.44
N GLY A 512 8.59 46.47 -15.68
CA GLY A 512 8.53 45.17 -16.35
C GLY A 512 7.42 44.29 -15.78
N THR A 513 7.44 43.01 -16.14
CA THR A 513 6.48 41.98 -15.73
C THR A 513 7.18 40.88 -14.97
N VAL A 514 6.58 40.44 -13.85
CA VAL A 514 6.98 39.26 -13.08
C VAL A 514 5.82 38.27 -13.05
N ILE A 515 6.06 37.01 -13.39
CA ILE A 515 5.11 35.90 -13.31
C ILE A 515 5.66 34.85 -12.35
N ALA A 516 4.80 34.23 -11.54
CA ALA A 516 5.12 33.03 -10.78
C ALA A 516 3.86 32.21 -10.47
N LYS A 517 3.92 30.89 -10.66
CA LYS A 517 2.92 29.97 -10.12
C LYS A 517 3.28 29.61 -8.69
N VAL A 518 2.31 29.75 -7.78
CA VAL A 518 2.49 29.57 -6.35
C VAL A 518 1.46 28.56 -5.82
N THR A 519 1.93 27.41 -5.34
CA THR A 519 1.10 26.44 -4.60
C THR A 519 1.34 26.63 -3.09
N PRO A 520 0.31 27.00 -2.29
CA PRO A 520 0.46 27.16 -0.85
C PRO A 520 0.69 25.82 -0.12
N GLY A 521 1.73 25.72 0.71
CA GLY A 521 1.95 24.57 1.60
C GLY A 521 0.97 24.49 2.78
N SER A 522 0.25 25.59 3.04
CA SER A 522 -0.86 25.70 4.01
C SER A 522 -1.61 27.01 3.77
N ASP A 523 -2.80 27.17 4.37
CA ASP A 523 -3.65 28.37 4.34
C ASP A 523 -2.92 29.62 4.88
N THR A 524 -2.07 30.23 4.07
CA THR A 524 -1.17 31.33 4.42
C THR A 524 -0.95 32.31 3.27
N ASN A 525 -0.45 33.51 3.58
CA ASN A 525 -0.30 34.59 2.60
C ASN A 525 1.02 34.45 1.84
N ASN A 526 0.97 33.96 0.60
CA ASN A 526 2.13 33.63 -0.23
C ASN A 526 2.07 34.34 -1.59
N GLY A 527 3.19 34.83 -2.12
CA GLY A 527 3.19 35.49 -3.44
C GLY A 527 4.38 36.40 -3.73
N ILE A 528 4.22 37.26 -4.75
CA ILE A 528 5.26 38.10 -5.34
C ILE A 528 5.51 39.36 -4.51
N VAL A 529 6.76 39.64 -4.16
CA VAL A 529 7.23 40.94 -3.66
C VAL A 529 7.94 41.70 -4.77
N PHE A 530 7.76 43.03 -4.80
CA PHE A 530 8.34 43.88 -5.85
C PHE A 530 8.53 45.35 -5.41
N ARG A 531 9.34 46.08 -6.18
CA ARG A 531 9.90 47.40 -5.81
C ARG A 531 10.56 47.40 -4.42
N LEU A 532 11.21 46.29 -4.07
CA LEU A 532 11.75 46.09 -2.73
C LEU A 532 13.03 46.92 -2.52
N THR A 533 13.02 47.74 -1.48
CA THR A 533 14.20 48.38 -0.90
C THR A 533 14.61 47.57 0.32
N ALA A 534 15.83 47.02 0.32
CA ALA A 534 16.35 46.25 1.45
C ALA A 534 16.75 47.16 2.63
N PRO A 535 16.68 46.68 3.89
CA PRO A 535 17.24 47.35 5.05
C PRO A 535 18.78 47.22 5.09
N GLU A 536 19.43 47.72 6.15
CA GLU A 536 20.87 47.54 6.39
C GLU A 536 21.25 46.11 6.88
N SER A 537 20.27 45.27 7.17
CA SER A 537 20.45 43.86 7.53
C SER A 537 20.31 42.98 6.30
N ASP A 538 21.16 41.95 6.16
CA ASP A 538 21.01 40.92 5.13
C ASP A 538 19.92 39.88 5.49
N ASP A 539 19.62 39.71 6.79
CA ASP A 539 18.49 38.93 7.30
C ASP A 539 17.27 39.86 7.51
N TYR A 540 16.19 39.64 6.74
CA TYR A 540 14.92 40.36 6.83
C TYR A 540 13.75 39.64 6.13
N TYR A 541 12.54 39.82 6.69
CA TYR A 541 11.28 39.26 6.17
C TYR A 541 10.16 40.30 5.98
N GLU A 542 9.66 40.89 7.07
CA GLU A 542 8.68 41.98 7.01
C GLU A 542 8.85 42.95 8.20
N LYS A 543 8.33 44.18 8.06
CA LYS A 543 8.19 45.17 9.13
C LYS A 543 9.50 45.65 9.80
N VAL A 544 10.65 45.36 9.21
CA VAL A 544 11.98 45.88 9.59
C VAL A 544 12.11 47.35 9.19
N GLU A 545 12.79 48.19 9.97
CA GLU A 545 13.07 49.58 9.58
C GLU A 545 14.02 49.62 8.35
N GLY A 546 13.79 50.57 7.43
CA GLY A 546 14.47 50.62 6.12
C GLY A 546 13.84 49.74 5.03
N LEU A 547 13.24 48.60 5.38
CA LEU A 547 12.56 47.71 4.42
C LEU A 547 11.27 48.35 3.88
N SER A 548 11.11 48.39 2.55
CA SER A 548 9.84 48.75 1.90
C SER A 548 9.63 47.95 0.62
N TYR A 549 8.39 47.50 0.35
CA TYR A 549 8.05 46.72 -0.84
C TYR A 549 6.53 46.70 -1.08
N TYR A 550 6.11 46.40 -2.32
CA TYR A 550 4.76 45.94 -2.61
C TYR A 550 4.70 44.41 -2.53
N PHE A 551 3.55 43.87 -2.15
CA PHE A 551 3.29 42.43 -2.04
C PHE A 551 1.93 42.10 -2.66
N PHE A 552 1.94 41.28 -3.71
CA PHE A 552 0.73 40.75 -4.34
C PHE A 552 0.60 39.26 -4.05
N HIS A 553 -0.57 38.86 -3.55
CA HIS A 553 -0.86 37.51 -3.08
C HIS A 553 -2.35 37.19 -3.14
N VAL A 554 -2.66 35.90 -3.08
CA VAL A 554 -3.95 35.42 -2.59
C VAL A 554 -3.89 35.38 -1.06
N SER A 555 -4.90 35.93 -0.39
CA SER A 555 -5.02 35.88 1.05
C SER A 555 -5.84 34.67 1.53
N THR A 556 -5.57 34.25 2.77
CA THR A 556 -6.35 33.21 3.48
C THR A 556 -7.85 33.50 3.58
N THR A 557 -8.25 34.75 3.39
CA THR A 557 -9.65 35.21 3.37
C THR A 557 -10.26 35.21 1.96
N LYS A 558 -9.72 34.44 1.02
CA LYS A 558 -10.11 34.37 -0.41
C LYS A 558 -10.17 35.75 -1.08
N THR A 559 -9.09 36.55 -0.97
CA THR A 559 -8.96 37.81 -1.74
C THR A 559 -7.63 37.89 -2.48
N ALA A 560 -7.65 38.28 -3.76
CA ALA A 560 -6.46 38.78 -4.43
C ALA A 560 -6.14 40.18 -3.89
N ARG A 561 -4.90 40.41 -3.43
CA ARG A 561 -4.59 41.55 -2.57
C ARG A 561 -3.20 42.12 -2.80
N LEU A 562 -3.16 43.41 -3.10
CA LEU A 562 -1.95 44.23 -3.19
C LEU A 562 -1.77 45.05 -1.90
N LEU A 563 -0.68 44.79 -1.19
CA LEU A 563 -0.24 45.54 -0.03
C LEU A 563 1.02 46.36 -0.35
N ARG A 564 1.21 47.48 0.36
CA ARG A 564 2.43 48.28 0.40
C ARG A 564 2.98 48.30 1.83
N PHE A 565 4.24 47.92 2.00
CA PHE A 565 4.96 47.93 3.27
C PHE A 565 6.01 49.05 3.27
N GLU A 566 6.14 49.78 4.39
CA GLU A 566 7.18 50.78 4.62
C GLU A 566 7.59 50.82 6.09
N GLY A 567 8.70 50.18 6.42
CA GLY A 567 9.03 49.90 7.82
C GLY A 567 7.93 49.06 8.46
N THR A 568 7.56 49.40 9.69
CA THR A 568 6.44 48.77 10.43
C THR A 568 5.04 49.08 9.87
N ARG A 569 4.90 49.96 8.87
CA ARG A 569 3.61 50.38 8.30
C ARG A 569 3.16 49.48 7.16
N THR A 570 1.85 49.25 7.06
CA THR A 570 1.23 48.51 5.95
C THR A 570 -0.01 49.27 5.44
N LYS A 571 -0.11 49.45 4.12
CA LYS A 571 -1.27 50.01 3.40
C LYS A 571 -1.85 48.94 2.48
N ILE A 572 -3.17 48.90 2.37
CA ILE A 572 -3.86 48.16 1.29
C ILE A 572 -3.92 49.08 0.08
N CYS A 573 -3.38 48.66 -1.05
CA CYS A 573 -3.44 49.41 -2.31
C CYS A 573 -4.56 48.90 -3.23
N GLY A 574 -4.86 47.60 -3.16
CA GLY A 574 -6.04 46.99 -3.79
C GLY A 574 -6.39 45.67 -3.13
N GLN A 575 -7.67 45.32 -3.06
CA GLN A 575 -8.12 44.01 -2.60
C GLN A 575 -9.46 43.67 -3.25
N VAL A 576 -9.60 42.45 -3.77
CA VAL A 576 -10.80 42.00 -4.48
C VAL A 576 -11.11 40.55 -4.11
N GLY A 577 -12.39 40.27 -3.84
CA GLY A 577 -12.87 38.94 -3.48
C GLY A 577 -12.74 37.93 -4.63
N LEU A 578 -12.25 36.74 -4.29
CA LEU A 578 -12.24 35.55 -5.14
C LEU A 578 -13.56 34.79 -5.01
N SER A 579 -13.73 33.75 -5.81
CA SER A 579 -14.95 32.98 -5.83
C SER A 579 -15.11 32.04 -4.64
N ALA A 580 -16.32 31.52 -4.47
CA ALA A 580 -16.58 30.45 -3.51
C ALA A 580 -15.74 29.19 -3.81
N GLY A 581 -15.49 28.89 -5.09
CA GLY A 581 -14.75 27.72 -5.55
C GLY A 581 -13.26 27.75 -5.20
N TYR A 582 -12.61 28.92 -5.33
CA TYR A 582 -11.18 29.10 -5.08
C TYR A 582 -10.74 28.54 -3.72
N THR A 583 -9.85 27.53 -3.66
CA THR A 583 -9.31 27.06 -2.37
C THR A 583 -7.92 27.63 -2.08
N SER A 584 -7.59 27.79 -0.79
CA SER A 584 -6.33 28.37 -0.33
C SER A 584 -5.15 27.38 -0.32
N GLY A 585 -5.33 26.19 -0.90
CA GLY A 585 -4.28 25.20 -1.21
C GLY A 585 -4.13 24.89 -2.70
N GLU A 586 -4.90 25.53 -3.59
CA GLU A 586 -4.75 25.39 -5.04
C GLU A 586 -3.61 26.27 -5.59
N GLU A 587 -3.01 25.83 -6.69
CA GLU A 587 -1.97 26.62 -7.37
C GLU A 587 -2.56 27.90 -7.97
N SER A 588 -1.82 28.98 -7.79
CA SER A 588 -2.22 30.34 -8.15
C SER A 588 -1.16 30.94 -9.09
N GLU A 589 -1.50 31.22 -10.34
CA GLU A 589 -0.61 31.98 -11.24
C GLU A 589 -0.74 33.48 -10.91
N LEU A 590 0.31 34.03 -10.33
CA LEU A 590 0.40 35.46 -10.01
C LEU A 590 1.22 36.16 -11.09
N MET A 591 0.68 37.26 -11.64
CA MET A 591 1.45 38.16 -12.50
C MET A 591 1.33 39.61 -12.02
N VAL A 592 2.46 40.32 -12.02
CA VAL A 592 2.55 41.74 -11.68
C VAL A 592 3.25 42.49 -12.80
N ILE A 593 2.57 43.50 -13.38
CA ILE A 593 3.13 44.43 -14.36
C ILE A 593 3.35 45.78 -13.67
N MET A 594 4.57 46.31 -13.79
CA MET A 594 5.02 47.57 -13.19
C MET A 594 5.37 48.58 -14.28
N ASN A 595 4.62 49.68 -14.38
CA ASN A 595 4.82 50.73 -15.38
C ASN A 595 4.84 52.12 -14.71
N GLY A 596 6.03 52.56 -14.29
CA GLY A 596 6.26 53.85 -13.64
C GLY A 596 5.63 53.93 -12.25
N SER A 597 4.47 54.56 -12.19
CA SER A 597 3.59 54.67 -11.00
C SER A 597 2.40 53.71 -11.02
N ASN A 598 2.08 53.12 -12.17
CA ASN A 598 0.98 52.15 -12.31
C ASN A 598 1.48 50.71 -12.07
N VAL A 599 0.64 49.94 -11.40
CA VAL A 599 0.86 48.54 -11.02
C VAL A 599 -0.42 47.78 -11.34
N LYS A 600 -0.32 46.76 -12.19
CA LYS A 600 -1.43 45.86 -12.52
C LYS A 600 -1.12 44.46 -12.02
N CYS A 601 -2.01 43.92 -11.19
CA CYS A 601 -1.86 42.57 -10.63
C CYS A 601 -2.96 41.64 -11.17
N TYR A 602 -2.53 40.57 -11.81
CA TYR A 602 -3.37 39.55 -12.41
C TYR A 602 -3.24 38.24 -11.63
N LEU A 603 -4.33 37.48 -11.60
CA LEU A 603 -4.41 36.14 -11.02
C LEU A 603 -5.06 35.22 -12.05
N ASN A 604 -4.36 34.16 -12.47
CA ASN A 604 -4.80 33.22 -13.50
C ASN A 604 -5.31 33.96 -14.77
N GLY A 605 -4.48 34.86 -15.32
CA GLY A 605 -4.80 35.73 -16.47
C GLY A 605 -5.79 36.90 -16.22
N ALA A 606 -6.62 36.84 -15.17
CA ALA A 606 -7.65 37.84 -14.88
C ALA A 606 -7.11 39.02 -14.04
N LEU A 607 -7.53 40.27 -14.34
CA LEU A 607 -7.06 41.48 -13.66
C LEU A 607 -7.83 41.75 -12.34
N TYR A 608 -7.12 41.70 -11.22
CA TYR A 608 -7.69 41.89 -9.88
C TYR A 608 -7.33 43.21 -9.21
N VAL A 609 -6.24 43.88 -9.61
CA VAL A 609 -5.87 45.20 -9.11
C VAL A 609 -5.28 46.05 -10.24
N ASP A 610 -5.86 47.23 -10.48
CA ASP A 610 -5.23 48.31 -11.24
C ASP A 610 -4.98 49.50 -10.31
N PHE A 611 -3.72 49.69 -9.90
CA PHE A 611 -3.35 50.65 -8.86
C PHE A 611 -2.31 51.64 -9.36
N THR A 612 -2.59 52.94 -9.21
CA THR A 612 -1.61 54.00 -9.50
C THR A 612 -1.20 54.67 -8.20
N ASP A 613 0.10 54.67 -7.90
CA ASP A 613 0.66 55.29 -6.71
C ASP A 613 1.22 56.68 -7.05
N GLU A 614 0.75 57.72 -6.37
CA GLU A 614 1.30 59.09 -6.51
C GLU A 614 2.74 59.19 -6.00
N THR A 615 3.18 58.25 -5.16
CA THR A 615 4.50 58.22 -4.53
C THR A 615 5.08 56.80 -4.58
N PRO A 616 5.33 56.23 -5.78
CA PRO A 616 5.65 54.82 -5.93
C PRO A 616 6.95 54.45 -5.22
N LEU A 617 7.02 53.24 -4.67
CA LEU A 617 8.26 52.73 -4.07
C LEU A 617 9.38 52.67 -5.12
N SER A 618 10.57 53.12 -4.73
CA SER A 618 11.73 53.31 -5.61
C SER A 618 12.75 52.16 -5.58
N GLY A 619 12.46 51.09 -4.83
CA GLY A 619 13.28 49.87 -4.86
C GLY A 619 13.17 49.16 -6.19
N ASP A 620 14.13 48.30 -6.48
CA ASP A 620 14.30 47.59 -7.75
C ASP A 620 14.35 46.06 -7.58
N LYS A 621 14.42 45.55 -6.33
CA LYS A 621 14.38 44.13 -6.04
C LYS A 621 12.97 43.55 -6.18
N ILE A 622 12.91 42.30 -6.67
CA ILE A 622 11.70 41.49 -6.81
C ILE A 622 11.95 40.09 -6.21
N GLY A 623 10.91 39.31 -5.96
CA GLY A 623 11.09 37.96 -5.40
C GLY A 623 9.80 37.32 -4.91
N ILE A 624 9.95 36.25 -4.12
CA ILE A 624 8.84 35.46 -3.59
C ILE A 624 8.90 35.38 -2.06
N ARG A 625 7.75 35.66 -1.45
CA ARG A 625 7.51 35.55 -0.02
C ARG A 625 6.65 34.31 0.28
N ALA A 626 7.19 33.40 1.08
CA ALA A 626 6.48 32.25 1.64
C ALA A 626 6.24 32.46 3.15
N SER A 627 4.97 32.59 3.57
CA SER A 627 4.62 32.72 4.98
C SER A 627 4.75 31.40 5.76
N ALA A 628 4.63 30.26 5.07
CA ALA A 628 4.83 28.92 5.63
C ALA A 628 5.91 28.15 4.87
N SER A 629 6.41 27.09 5.51
CA SER A 629 7.10 25.97 4.88
C SER A 629 6.18 25.21 3.90
N GLY A 630 6.77 24.46 2.96
CA GLY A 630 6.05 23.65 1.96
C GLY A 630 5.43 24.43 0.80
N VAL A 631 5.56 25.75 0.75
CA VAL A 631 5.05 26.61 -0.34
C VAL A 631 5.95 26.41 -1.57
N LEU A 632 5.33 26.12 -2.71
CA LEU A 632 6.03 25.82 -3.96
C LEU A 632 5.90 26.99 -4.93
N THR A 633 7.01 27.32 -5.57
CA THR A 633 7.11 28.32 -6.65
C THR A 633 7.52 27.60 -7.92
N ARG A 634 6.82 27.85 -9.03
CA ARG A 634 7.12 27.30 -10.36
C ARG A 634 7.00 28.40 -11.41
N GLU A 635 7.65 28.22 -12.56
CA GLU A 635 7.55 29.12 -13.72
C GLU A 635 7.85 30.60 -13.39
N PHE A 636 8.73 30.85 -12.40
CA PHE A 636 9.14 32.20 -12.05
C PHE A 636 9.87 32.83 -13.24
N SER A 637 9.32 33.90 -13.79
CA SER A 637 9.85 34.56 -14.98
C SER A 637 9.71 36.07 -14.92
N VAL A 638 10.66 36.74 -15.58
CA VAL A 638 10.90 38.18 -15.49
C VAL A 638 11.13 38.73 -16.90
N SER A 639 10.58 39.90 -17.20
CA SER A 639 10.84 40.59 -18.47
C SER A 639 10.65 42.11 -18.35
N ASP A 640 11.30 42.87 -19.24
CA ASP A 640 11.11 44.32 -19.38
C ASP A 640 9.74 44.72 -19.94
N ASN A 641 8.82 43.77 -20.19
CA ASN A 641 7.50 44.07 -20.75
C ASN A 641 6.63 44.87 -19.76
N VAL A 642 6.09 46.01 -20.20
CA VAL A 642 5.21 46.89 -19.41
C VAL A 642 3.80 47.03 -19.99
N GLU A 643 3.50 46.32 -21.07
CA GLU A 643 2.20 46.37 -21.74
C GLU A 643 1.16 45.49 -21.01
N PRO A 644 -0.03 46.02 -20.68
CA PRO A 644 -1.08 45.25 -20.02
C PRO A 644 -1.70 44.22 -20.97
N ILE A 645 -2.24 43.12 -20.42
CA ILE A 645 -3.05 42.17 -21.18
C ILE A 645 -4.22 42.92 -21.85
N LYS A 646 -4.44 42.62 -23.13
CA LYS A 646 -5.55 43.09 -23.95
C LYS A 646 -6.43 41.93 -24.38
N ALA A 647 -7.74 42.17 -24.45
CA ALA A 647 -8.71 41.19 -24.92
C ALA A 647 -9.80 41.90 -25.71
N ASP A 648 -10.06 41.46 -26.94
CA ASP A 648 -11.15 41.96 -27.77
C ASP A 648 -12.53 41.74 -27.12
N VAL A 649 -12.67 40.64 -26.37
CA VAL A 649 -13.87 40.26 -25.61
C VAL A 649 -13.53 40.15 -24.13
N VAL A 650 -14.27 40.86 -23.27
CA VAL A 650 -14.26 40.63 -21.82
C VAL A 650 -15.60 40.04 -21.40
N VAL A 651 -15.58 38.81 -20.88
CA VAL A 651 -16.75 38.17 -20.26
C VAL A 651 -16.63 38.33 -18.75
N PHE A 652 -17.66 38.81 -18.06
CA PHE A 652 -17.66 38.89 -16.60
C PHE A 652 -19.03 38.59 -15.98
N GLY A 653 -19.03 38.13 -14.73
CA GLY A 653 -20.26 37.73 -14.08
C GLY A 653 -20.05 36.82 -12.88
N HIS A 654 -21.10 36.08 -12.54
CA HIS A 654 -21.07 35.07 -11.49
C HIS A 654 -20.56 33.70 -11.97
N SER A 655 -20.86 32.63 -11.22
CA SER A 655 -20.35 31.27 -11.42
C SER A 655 -20.71 30.62 -12.76
N HIS A 656 -21.61 31.19 -13.54
CA HIS A 656 -21.90 30.72 -14.90
C HIS A 656 -20.83 31.19 -15.89
N ALA A 657 -20.38 32.45 -15.79
CA ALA A 657 -19.20 32.90 -16.52
C ALA A 657 -17.94 32.12 -16.10
N GLU A 658 -17.74 31.92 -14.78
CA GLU A 658 -16.61 31.12 -14.25
C GLU A 658 -16.63 29.66 -14.73
N CYS A 659 -17.81 29.03 -14.78
CA CYS A 659 -17.94 27.62 -15.20
C CYS A 659 -17.95 27.40 -16.72
N TRP A 660 -17.86 28.47 -17.53
CA TRP A 660 -17.83 28.40 -18.99
C TRP A 660 -16.42 28.01 -19.48
N THR A 661 -16.06 26.75 -19.27
CA THR A 661 -14.69 26.20 -19.47
C THR A 661 -14.11 26.46 -20.86
N TYR A 662 -14.94 26.54 -21.90
CA TYR A 662 -14.49 26.71 -23.29
C TYR A 662 -14.69 28.13 -23.84
N CYS A 663 -15.09 29.10 -23.00
CA CYS A 663 -15.41 30.49 -23.35
C CYS A 663 -14.46 31.13 -24.36
N GLU A 664 -13.14 30.99 -24.13
CA GLU A 664 -12.12 31.58 -25.01
C GLU A 664 -12.11 30.98 -26.42
N SER A 665 -12.29 29.66 -26.53
CA SER A 665 -12.36 28.99 -27.83
C SER A 665 -13.71 29.19 -28.52
N GLU A 666 -14.80 29.26 -27.75
CA GLU A 666 -16.17 29.38 -28.25
C GLU A 666 -16.48 30.80 -28.76
N LEU A 667 -15.95 31.84 -28.12
CA LEU A 667 -16.09 33.25 -28.55
C LEU A 667 -14.92 33.76 -29.42
N SER A 668 -13.97 32.88 -29.78
CA SER A 668 -12.75 33.24 -30.55
C SER A 668 -13.02 33.89 -31.92
N SER A 669 -14.23 33.75 -32.47
CA SER A 669 -14.68 34.45 -33.68
C SER A 669 -14.76 35.97 -33.54
N LEU A 670 -14.94 36.48 -32.31
CA LEU A 670 -15.00 37.91 -31.99
C LEU A 670 -13.61 38.52 -31.70
N GLY A 671 -12.59 37.69 -31.49
CA GLY A 671 -11.21 38.09 -31.21
C GLY A 671 -10.60 37.37 -30.00
N THR A 672 -9.61 37.98 -29.35
CA THR A 672 -9.05 37.45 -28.10
C THR A 672 -10.02 37.63 -26.93
N VAL A 673 -10.10 36.65 -26.03
CA VAL A 673 -11.11 36.61 -24.96
C VAL A 673 -10.43 36.61 -23.59
N ALA A 674 -10.99 37.35 -22.64
CA ALA A 674 -10.65 37.26 -21.22
C ALA A 674 -11.91 36.96 -20.40
N ASN A 675 -11.93 35.81 -19.72
CA ASN A 675 -13.01 35.43 -18.82
C ASN A 675 -12.69 35.85 -17.38
N LEU A 676 -13.44 36.82 -16.88
CA LEU A 676 -13.33 37.39 -15.53
C LEU A 676 -14.46 36.89 -14.60
N GLY A 677 -15.15 35.80 -14.94
CA GLY A 677 -16.23 35.25 -14.11
C GLY A 677 -15.79 34.88 -12.69
N VAL A 678 -16.56 35.27 -11.67
CA VAL A 678 -16.25 34.97 -10.25
C VAL A 678 -17.45 34.37 -9.53
N GLY A 679 -17.34 33.10 -9.16
CA GLY A 679 -18.41 32.34 -8.53
C GLY A 679 -18.94 32.90 -7.21
N GLY A 680 -20.26 32.85 -7.07
CA GLY A 680 -20.96 33.42 -5.91
C GLY A 680 -21.06 34.95 -5.90
N THR A 681 -20.55 35.67 -6.91
CA THR A 681 -20.72 37.13 -6.96
C THR A 681 -22.15 37.56 -7.30
N CYS A 682 -22.48 38.76 -6.84
CA CYS A 682 -23.73 39.49 -7.07
C CYS A 682 -23.39 40.84 -7.74
N ALA A 683 -24.35 41.55 -8.31
CA ALA A 683 -24.11 42.83 -8.97
C ALA A 683 -23.43 43.87 -8.05
N SER A 684 -23.72 43.84 -6.75
CA SER A 684 -23.04 44.67 -5.74
C SER A 684 -21.51 44.49 -5.67
N HIS A 685 -20.97 43.33 -6.07
CA HIS A 685 -19.53 43.04 -6.04
C HIS A 685 -18.76 43.54 -7.27
N TRP A 686 -19.48 44.13 -8.24
CA TRP A 686 -18.95 44.60 -9.52
C TRP A 686 -18.97 46.13 -9.69
N LEU A 687 -19.60 46.87 -8.76
CA LEU A 687 -19.78 48.33 -8.81
C LEU A 687 -18.48 49.10 -9.12
N ASP A 688 -17.38 48.78 -8.41
CA ASP A 688 -16.09 49.46 -8.55
C ASP A 688 -15.16 48.84 -9.61
N ARG A 689 -15.61 47.82 -10.36
CA ARG A 689 -14.75 47.04 -11.28
C ARG A 689 -14.70 47.56 -12.73
N ALA A 690 -15.42 48.62 -13.06
CA ALA A 690 -15.46 49.16 -14.42
C ALA A 690 -14.06 49.48 -15.01
N GLY A 691 -13.14 49.97 -14.17
CA GLY A 691 -11.75 50.22 -14.56
C GLY A 691 -10.95 48.94 -14.89
N HIS A 692 -11.19 47.85 -14.16
CA HIS A 692 -10.51 46.57 -14.41
C HIS A 692 -10.99 45.94 -15.73
N ILE A 693 -12.26 46.14 -16.10
CA ILE A 693 -12.83 45.72 -17.40
C ILE A 693 -12.25 46.58 -18.53
N ALA A 694 -12.25 47.90 -18.36
CA ALA A 694 -11.74 48.84 -19.37
C ALA A 694 -10.23 48.71 -19.65
N ALA A 695 -9.43 48.23 -18.68
CA ALA A 695 -7.98 48.05 -18.84
C ALA A 695 -7.60 47.12 -20.03
N TYR A 696 -8.45 46.13 -20.34
CA TYR A 696 -8.29 45.20 -21.46
C TYR A 696 -8.51 45.85 -22.83
N ASP A 697 -9.06 47.07 -22.88
CA ASP A 697 -9.47 47.78 -24.11
C ASP A 697 -10.40 46.95 -25.03
N PRO A 698 -11.50 46.37 -24.49
CA PRO A 698 -12.37 45.46 -25.23
C PRO A 698 -13.19 46.15 -26.32
N LYS A 699 -13.45 45.39 -27.39
CA LYS A 699 -14.50 45.65 -28.40
C LYS A 699 -15.86 45.16 -27.92
N TYR A 700 -15.90 44.05 -27.18
CA TYR A 700 -17.11 43.41 -26.67
C TYR A 700 -17.01 43.20 -25.16
N VAL A 701 -18.06 43.56 -24.43
CA VAL A 701 -18.18 43.35 -22.98
C VAL A 701 -19.46 42.58 -22.69
N ILE A 702 -19.32 41.30 -22.36
CA ILE A 702 -20.45 40.40 -22.07
C ILE A 702 -20.61 40.31 -20.54
N VAL A 703 -21.81 40.63 -20.03
CA VAL A 703 -22.10 40.61 -18.59
C VAL A 703 -23.23 39.65 -18.23
N TRP A 704 -22.96 38.78 -17.25
CA TRP A 704 -23.93 37.83 -16.69
C TRP A 704 -24.07 38.01 -15.18
N LEU A 705 -25.06 38.81 -14.77
CA LEU A 705 -25.32 39.18 -13.38
C LEU A 705 -26.81 39.29 -13.07
N GLY A 706 -27.24 38.69 -11.96
CA GLY A 706 -28.61 38.75 -11.44
C GLY A 706 -28.99 37.50 -10.63
N SER A 707 -28.58 36.32 -11.07
CA SER A 707 -28.99 35.02 -10.50
C SER A 707 -28.73 34.89 -9.00
N ASN A 708 -27.55 35.33 -8.54
CA ASN A 708 -27.18 35.28 -7.13
C ASN A 708 -27.82 36.39 -6.30
N ASP A 709 -28.05 37.58 -6.87
CA ASP A 709 -28.83 38.63 -6.22
C ASP A 709 -30.27 38.17 -5.97
N LEU A 710 -30.89 37.49 -6.94
CA LEU A 710 -32.20 36.84 -6.78
C LEU A 710 -32.14 35.76 -5.67
N GLY A 711 -31.12 34.91 -5.67
CA GLY A 711 -30.92 33.84 -4.69
C GLY A 711 -30.66 34.36 -3.26
N ALA A 712 -30.00 35.51 -3.13
CA ALA A 712 -29.82 36.24 -1.87
C ALA A 712 -31.04 37.11 -1.49
N ASN A 713 -32.15 37.00 -2.24
CA ASN A 713 -33.39 37.74 -2.06
C ASN A 713 -33.24 39.28 -2.09
N ILE A 714 -32.29 39.79 -2.86
CA ILE A 714 -32.10 41.22 -3.13
C ILE A 714 -33.22 41.71 -4.05
N ALA A 715 -33.84 42.85 -3.75
CA ALA A 715 -34.94 43.42 -4.54
C ALA A 715 -34.48 43.84 -5.96
N GLU A 716 -35.28 43.58 -6.99
CA GLU A 716 -34.91 43.85 -8.40
C GLU A 716 -34.53 45.31 -8.68
N ASP A 717 -35.11 46.29 -7.99
CA ASP A 717 -34.70 47.70 -8.12
C ASP A 717 -33.22 47.91 -7.73
N THR A 718 -32.75 47.22 -6.70
CA THR A 718 -31.35 47.27 -6.28
C THR A 718 -30.44 46.60 -7.32
N ILE A 719 -30.87 45.46 -7.89
CA ILE A 719 -30.11 44.74 -8.92
C ILE A 719 -29.95 45.63 -10.16
N VAL A 720 -31.07 46.17 -10.66
CA VAL A 720 -31.07 47.02 -11.87
C VAL A 720 -30.31 48.33 -11.65
N ASN A 721 -30.39 48.95 -10.46
CA ASN A 721 -29.62 50.16 -10.18
C ASN A 721 -28.11 49.89 -10.01
N ASN A 722 -27.72 48.72 -9.47
CA ASN A 722 -26.33 48.27 -9.50
C ASN A 722 -25.85 48.07 -10.95
N MET A 723 -26.64 47.36 -11.76
CA MET A 723 -26.33 47.15 -13.19
C MET A 723 -26.22 48.47 -13.97
N LYS A 724 -27.12 49.44 -13.78
CA LYS A 724 -26.98 50.79 -14.37
C LYS A 724 -25.65 51.44 -14.01
N THR A 725 -25.20 51.31 -12.76
CA THR A 725 -23.94 51.88 -12.28
C THR A 725 -22.73 51.22 -12.95
N ILE A 726 -22.72 49.88 -13.03
CA ILE A 726 -21.68 49.09 -13.69
C ILE A 726 -21.60 49.44 -15.19
N LEU A 727 -22.73 49.32 -15.90
CA LEU A 727 -22.82 49.49 -17.35
C LEU A 727 -22.45 50.91 -17.79
N SER A 728 -22.92 51.93 -17.06
CA SER A 728 -22.56 53.33 -17.36
C SER A 728 -21.11 53.65 -17.00
N GLY A 729 -20.55 53.04 -15.95
CA GLY A 729 -19.12 53.13 -15.63
C GLY A 729 -18.24 52.55 -16.74
N ILE A 730 -18.59 51.37 -17.26
CA ILE A 730 -17.89 50.73 -18.39
C ILE A 730 -18.01 51.59 -19.65
N ARG A 731 -19.24 51.98 -20.04
CA ARG A 731 -19.52 52.85 -21.21
C ARG A 731 -18.82 54.22 -21.13
N SER A 732 -18.52 54.72 -19.93
CA SER A 732 -17.78 55.97 -19.73
C SER A 732 -16.26 55.82 -19.88
N LEU A 733 -15.72 54.60 -19.88
CA LEU A 733 -14.29 54.30 -19.99
C LEU A 733 -13.93 53.68 -21.36
N VAL A 734 -14.80 52.82 -21.88
CA VAL A 734 -14.72 52.23 -23.23
C VAL A 734 -15.97 52.63 -24.04
N PRO A 735 -16.02 53.85 -24.60
CA PRO A 735 -17.23 54.40 -25.20
C PRO A 735 -17.66 53.68 -26.48
N ASP A 736 -16.72 53.04 -27.18
CA ASP A 736 -16.95 52.39 -28.48
C ASP A 736 -17.22 50.87 -28.36
N ALA A 737 -17.07 50.26 -27.17
CA ALA A 737 -17.27 48.83 -26.96
C ALA A 737 -18.75 48.43 -27.05
N GLU A 738 -19.11 47.35 -27.73
CA GLU A 738 -20.45 46.78 -27.58
C GLU A 738 -20.58 46.16 -26.19
N ILE A 739 -21.67 46.46 -25.47
CA ILE A 739 -21.93 45.91 -24.14
C ILE A 739 -23.19 45.06 -24.24
N ILE A 740 -23.03 43.78 -23.95
CA ILE A 740 -24.03 42.72 -24.15
C ILE A 740 -24.46 42.21 -22.77
N VAL A 741 -25.69 42.52 -22.39
CA VAL A 741 -26.31 42.10 -21.12
C VAL A 741 -27.04 40.79 -21.34
N LEU A 742 -26.62 39.73 -20.66
CA LEU A 742 -27.34 38.45 -20.68
C LEU A 742 -28.54 38.49 -19.72
N THR A 743 -29.64 37.86 -20.10
CA THR A 743 -30.75 37.55 -19.19
C THR A 743 -30.43 36.32 -18.33
N GLU A 744 -31.26 36.03 -17.32
CA GLU A 744 -31.10 34.86 -16.45
C GLU A 744 -32.03 33.71 -16.87
N PHE A 745 -31.66 32.47 -16.54
CA PHE A 745 -32.51 31.29 -16.76
C PHE A 745 -32.88 30.55 -15.46
N TYR A 746 -33.78 29.56 -15.56
CA TYR A 746 -34.17 28.71 -14.43
C TYR A 746 -33.07 27.71 -14.04
N GLN A 747 -33.01 27.34 -12.76
CA GLN A 747 -31.94 26.51 -12.19
C GLN A 747 -32.55 25.34 -11.38
N PRO A 748 -32.10 24.08 -11.59
CA PRO A 748 -32.86 22.87 -11.24
C PRO A 748 -32.81 22.46 -9.76
N GLY A 749 -32.55 23.38 -8.84
CA GLY A 749 -32.55 23.07 -7.41
C GLY A 749 -31.97 24.16 -6.53
N GLY A 750 -31.34 23.79 -5.42
CA GLY A 750 -30.65 24.72 -4.52
C GLY A 750 -31.54 25.81 -3.91
N GLY A 751 -32.85 25.57 -3.80
CA GLY A 751 -33.84 26.56 -3.36
C GLY A 751 -34.29 27.54 -4.45
N ARG A 752 -33.89 27.34 -5.71
CA ARG A 752 -34.18 28.20 -6.87
C ARG A 752 -35.24 27.60 -7.82
N ASP A 753 -35.37 26.28 -7.87
CA ASP A 753 -36.52 25.62 -8.52
C ASP A 753 -37.79 25.80 -7.67
N ASN A 754 -38.49 26.92 -7.88
CA ASN A 754 -39.82 27.21 -7.34
C ASN A 754 -40.42 28.46 -7.98
N GLU A 755 -41.76 28.55 -7.97
CA GLU A 755 -42.50 29.61 -8.69
C GLU A 755 -42.22 31.04 -8.18
N ASN A 756 -41.82 31.22 -6.91
CA ASN A 756 -41.43 32.55 -6.43
C ASN A 756 -40.12 33.00 -7.09
N PHE A 757 -39.10 32.13 -7.14
CA PHE A 757 -37.84 32.44 -7.81
C PHE A 757 -38.04 32.56 -9.32
N HIS A 758 -38.79 31.65 -9.95
CA HIS A 758 -39.11 31.69 -11.38
C HIS A 758 -39.84 32.99 -11.78
N THR A 759 -40.80 33.45 -10.97
CA THR A 759 -41.46 34.75 -11.17
C THR A 759 -40.45 35.90 -11.15
N ARG A 760 -39.47 35.87 -10.24
CA ARG A 760 -38.45 36.93 -10.12
C ARG A 760 -37.39 36.89 -11.22
N VAL A 761 -37.04 35.70 -11.75
CA VAL A 761 -36.22 35.57 -12.97
C VAL A 761 -36.91 36.25 -14.14
N ARG A 762 -38.18 35.93 -14.41
CA ARG A 762 -38.96 36.56 -15.49
C ARG A 762 -39.06 38.07 -15.31
N SER A 763 -39.38 38.54 -14.10
CA SER A 763 -39.45 39.96 -13.74
C SER A 763 -38.12 40.69 -13.98
N LEU A 764 -36.98 40.12 -13.56
CA LEU A 764 -35.67 40.71 -13.77
C LEU A 764 -35.30 40.77 -15.26
N ASN A 765 -35.59 39.71 -16.02
CA ASN A 765 -35.33 39.66 -17.46
C ASN A 765 -36.16 40.69 -18.24
N ASP A 766 -37.45 40.81 -17.94
CA ASP A 766 -38.33 41.81 -18.55
C ASP A 766 -37.86 43.24 -18.24
N ARG A 767 -37.33 43.46 -17.02
CA ARG A 767 -36.70 44.74 -16.66
C ARG A 767 -35.37 44.98 -17.34
N TYR A 768 -34.53 43.96 -17.55
CA TYR A 768 -33.28 44.13 -18.31
C TYR A 768 -33.60 44.55 -19.75
N LYS A 769 -34.57 43.90 -20.40
CA LYS A 769 -35.08 44.31 -21.72
C LYS A 769 -35.64 45.74 -21.69
N GLN A 770 -36.50 46.07 -20.73
CA GLN A 770 -37.13 47.38 -20.62
C GLN A 770 -36.15 48.53 -20.34
N GLU A 771 -35.17 48.32 -19.47
CA GLU A 771 -34.30 49.37 -18.94
C GLU A 771 -32.92 49.45 -19.62
N PHE A 772 -32.50 48.43 -20.38
CA PHE A 772 -31.17 48.40 -21.04
C PHE A 772 -31.19 48.37 -22.57
N SER A 773 -32.20 47.79 -23.24
CA SER A 773 -32.24 47.63 -24.72
C SER A 773 -32.31 48.94 -25.53
N SER A 774 -32.27 50.11 -24.89
CA SER A 774 -32.14 51.42 -25.55
C SER A 774 -30.72 52.02 -25.52
N LEU A 775 -29.78 51.36 -24.83
CA LEU A 775 -28.39 51.81 -24.61
C LEU A 775 -27.35 50.69 -24.76
N TYR A 776 -27.77 49.43 -24.63
CA TYR A 776 -26.92 48.24 -24.61
C TYR A 776 -27.63 47.09 -25.32
N THR A 777 -26.87 46.18 -25.90
CA THR A 777 -27.41 44.94 -26.48
C THR A 777 -27.91 44.05 -25.34
N VAL A 778 -29.12 43.50 -25.44
CA VAL A 778 -29.68 42.59 -24.44
C VAL A 778 -29.92 41.24 -25.10
N CYS A 779 -29.06 40.27 -24.76
CA CYS A 779 -29.10 38.93 -25.29
C CYS A 779 -30.02 38.08 -24.40
N ASP A 780 -31.17 37.65 -24.94
CA ASP A 780 -32.10 36.82 -24.18
C ASP A 780 -31.71 35.34 -24.30
N ILE A 781 -31.21 34.79 -23.19
CA ILE A 781 -30.77 33.39 -23.06
C ILE A 781 -31.72 32.54 -22.22
N PHE A 782 -32.86 33.12 -21.77
CA PHE A 782 -33.83 32.48 -20.87
C PHE A 782 -34.37 31.13 -21.40
N ASP A 783 -34.58 31.02 -22.71
CA ASP A 783 -35.11 29.86 -23.40
C ASP A 783 -34.07 28.76 -23.67
N THR A 784 -32.77 29.06 -23.62
CA THR A 784 -31.68 28.15 -24.03
C THR A 784 -31.61 26.84 -23.24
N VAL A 785 -32.22 26.81 -22.04
CA VAL A 785 -32.29 25.66 -21.14
C VAL A 785 -33.69 25.03 -21.06
N LEU A 786 -34.65 25.48 -21.87
CA LEU A 786 -36.03 25.00 -21.87
C LEU A 786 -36.30 24.05 -23.05
N ASP A 787 -37.28 23.16 -22.90
CA ASP A 787 -37.85 22.36 -23.99
C ASP A 787 -38.99 23.09 -24.73
N ASP A 788 -39.48 22.50 -25.82
CA ASP A 788 -40.55 23.06 -26.67
C ASP A 788 -41.88 23.28 -25.90
N ASP A 789 -42.09 22.59 -24.78
CA ASP A 789 -43.24 22.74 -23.88
C ASP A 789 -42.98 23.77 -22.75
N GLY A 790 -41.76 24.34 -22.68
CA GLY A 790 -41.34 25.36 -21.72
C GLY A 790 -40.79 24.86 -20.38
N ASN A 791 -40.48 23.56 -20.27
CA ASN A 791 -39.95 22.95 -19.04
C ASN A 791 -38.43 23.01 -19.00
N LEU A 792 -37.84 23.05 -17.79
CA LEU A 792 -36.40 23.10 -17.60
C LEU A 792 -35.73 21.76 -17.95
N ILE A 793 -34.80 21.77 -18.92
CA ILE A 793 -34.00 20.60 -19.31
C ILE A 793 -32.91 20.36 -18.27
N THR A 794 -33.27 19.71 -17.16
CA THR A 794 -32.38 19.45 -16.02
C THR A 794 -31.12 18.66 -16.38
N SER A 795 -31.15 17.88 -17.47
CA SER A 795 -30.01 17.09 -17.95
C SER A 795 -28.86 17.90 -18.56
N LEU A 796 -29.04 19.21 -18.82
CA LEU A 796 -27.96 20.11 -19.27
C LEU A 796 -27.00 20.50 -18.13
N PHE A 797 -27.43 20.33 -16.88
CA PHE A 797 -26.72 20.83 -15.70
C PHE A 797 -25.74 19.80 -15.12
N LYS A 798 -24.63 20.27 -14.55
CA LYS A 798 -23.63 19.44 -13.84
C LYS A 798 -23.90 19.35 -12.33
N ASP A 799 -24.62 20.33 -11.80
CA ASP A 799 -25.05 20.44 -10.41
C ASP A 799 -26.43 21.14 -10.36
N VAL A 800 -26.89 21.60 -9.19
CA VAL A 800 -28.22 22.23 -9.05
C VAL A 800 -28.30 23.68 -9.56
N TYR A 801 -27.21 24.23 -10.09
CA TYR A 801 -27.12 25.61 -10.58
C TYR A 801 -26.49 25.74 -11.97
N HIS A 802 -25.40 25.02 -12.26
CA HIS A 802 -24.52 25.29 -13.40
C HIS A 802 -24.67 24.32 -14.57
N LEU A 803 -24.50 24.81 -15.79
CA LEU A 803 -24.43 23.97 -17.00
C LEU A 803 -23.17 23.08 -17.01
N LYS A 804 -23.25 21.96 -17.74
CA LYS A 804 -22.09 21.15 -18.13
C LYS A 804 -21.18 21.94 -19.08
N PRO A 805 -19.86 21.71 -19.08
CA PRO A 805 -18.90 22.50 -19.87
C PRO A 805 -19.27 22.72 -21.34
N GLY A 806 -19.73 21.67 -22.05
CA GLY A 806 -20.11 21.76 -23.46
C GLY A 806 -21.52 22.30 -23.76
N GLU A 807 -22.37 22.52 -22.75
CA GLU A 807 -23.72 23.08 -22.97
C GLU A 807 -23.71 24.62 -22.97
N TYR A 808 -22.61 25.26 -22.56
CA TYR A 808 -22.44 26.72 -22.68
C TYR A 808 -22.42 27.19 -24.16
N MET A 809 -22.08 26.31 -25.11
CA MET A 809 -22.21 26.55 -26.56
C MET A 809 -23.59 27.09 -26.97
N ARG A 810 -24.67 26.77 -26.23
CA ARG A 810 -26.01 27.33 -26.44
C ARG A 810 -26.07 28.83 -26.18
N ILE A 811 -25.36 29.28 -25.16
CA ILE A 811 -25.21 30.67 -24.76
C ILE A 811 -24.33 31.39 -25.79
N THR A 812 -23.22 30.75 -26.18
CA THR A 812 -22.31 31.21 -27.26
C THR A 812 -23.07 31.48 -28.56
N GLN A 813 -23.83 30.49 -29.03
CA GLN A 813 -24.61 30.61 -30.26
C GLN A 813 -25.61 31.77 -30.17
N ARG A 814 -26.39 31.86 -29.07
CA ARG A 814 -27.37 32.94 -28.89
C ARG A 814 -26.72 34.32 -28.81
N ILE A 815 -25.52 34.45 -28.24
CA ILE A 815 -24.74 35.70 -28.23
C ILE A 815 -24.32 36.09 -29.65
N LEU A 816 -23.75 35.16 -30.42
CA LEU A 816 -23.32 35.43 -31.79
C LEU A 816 -24.51 35.80 -32.70
N GLU A 817 -25.63 35.06 -32.61
CA GLU A 817 -26.89 35.39 -33.27
C GLU A 817 -27.39 36.80 -32.90
N THR A 818 -27.29 37.18 -31.61
CA THR A 818 -27.71 38.52 -31.15
C THR A 818 -26.80 39.63 -31.70
N ILE A 819 -25.50 39.40 -31.85
CA ILE A 819 -24.58 40.39 -32.44
C ILE A 819 -24.88 40.55 -33.94
N ASP A 820 -24.99 39.43 -34.68
CA ASP A 820 -25.29 39.42 -36.12
C ASP A 820 -26.64 40.08 -36.46
N GLU A 821 -27.63 40.04 -35.55
CA GLU A 821 -28.91 40.75 -35.71
C GLU A 821 -28.82 42.28 -35.50
N ASN A 822 -27.78 42.79 -34.82
CA ASN A 822 -27.66 44.21 -34.45
C ASN A 822 -26.72 45.04 -35.35
N GLY A 823 -25.77 44.42 -36.07
CA GLY A 823 -25.18 44.97 -37.32
C GLY A 823 -23.67 45.22 -37.37
#